data_AF-A0A6G2JSU7-F1
#
_entry.id   AF-A0A6G2JSU7-F1
#
_cell.length_a   1.000
_cell.length_b   1.000
_cell.length_c   1.000
_cell.angle_alpha   90.00
_cell.angle_beta   90.00
_cell.angle_gamma   90.00
#
_symmetry.space_group_name_H-M   'P 1'
#
loop_
_entity.id
_entity.type
_entity.pdbx_description
1 polymer ?
#
loop_
_entity_poly.entity_id
_entity_poly.type
_entity_poly.pdbx_seq_one_letter_code
_entity_poly.pdbx_strand_id
1 'polypeptide(L)'
;MNTSAPTPWWHTVKLRPEVEAAHGNIDDVQASLHDAVFGGSSGTSQYADPAYYGQITYPTGSLVDLMAKIAVRLGAAGEPAKRARALWRLDQAMGGGKSHGLIGLWHLASNPTDFAMTDLGAAVLVQAKETAGSETLTTGLGSPRCVVLDCDNPAPREPHDGPAQSLGERFLWRLFEGAYKKYEQYKAQLPNKEAIDAALADVGRPVLILIDEIMDYIRWVSNQSEQRALDDMAFLRALLDAVNDVDNCAAVLVMIASEKDRIALNETGEKCRAELEDLLIRNGEATTVTSGGDFADIIRRRLLDGAPPREVTDRCAAQIASEMRGGWSEHVFDKLPSASHAGSEAEFAEAVGRCYPFHPSLIELAENEWSSHAGFQRVRSTLQVFAATVYEQHRRGQAGEWAPALIGPGDLPMSSRAVRDALLDSGLVSDQRTQSSLREICAGDIVDPDHLDRGTARLADLRRSGAGWEQLNPRAAERMATALFTYTLSPRPQGRRGASEAELLAASFVPSNAYGHGDAEVVWQELCHPADGLAAVDSTAGSGKQPKRWHIETRQTLNMLVRREREAVTEAERDERVTRTAFDAANSGPFDAVVPADGDFDAAPTLAELRELLGGAGIDQARKCRLVVLDSRWFSLLNGADAGTRTAVEAAMGIGADALPMTWASSAVFAVINTQSRRQARNAAAETIAWERTQALTSVREDDEMNKRARADGREVQRRFEDLVKRAYAHVLYLAEGSDGREMRDFRFQSDNQSALEGSVVWSALQDAGKSFAPHDLDRQALMHNLRPNDWNRPLCEIRDDFWKAPRLPLLPGGEGDLRRALFDAVASGEIEIVGADDQPRQVVNEGHINLGSTELRIRRPQPDPPIGPEDVDPPPVVDPPIGPGDPVEPQPSEEVAEFRVSASATQSLRADDSPRDALRQFFQAVANAVDDDAAHVQVSLTVTSGAATKDKLIAAAQAAGIHFDAAEL
;
A
#
# COMPACT_ATOMS: atom_id res chain seq x y z
N MET A 1 12.34 -0.50 35.85
CA MET A 1 11.15 -0.84 36.66
C MET A 1 10.32 -1.84 35.87
N ASN A 2 9.50 -2.69 36.48
CA ASN A 2 8.62 -3.59 35.72
C ASN A 2 7.51 -2.76 35.04
N THR A 3 7.67 -2.50 33.75
CA THR A 3 6.67 -1.85 32.90
C THR A 3 5.55 -2.84 32.58
N SER A 4 4.54 -2.90 33.45
CA SER A 4 3.25 -3.44 33.04
C SER A 4 2.69 -2.57 31.92
N ALA A 5 2.11 -3.22 30.90
CA ALA A 5 1.37 -2.51 29.86
C ALA A 5 0.32 -1.58 30.50
N PRO A 6 0.05 -0.40 29.92
CA PRO A 6 -1.02 0.47 30.39
C PRO A 6 -2.35 -0.28 30.29
N THR A 7 -3.24 -0.05 31.26
CA THR A 7 -4.58 -0.62 31.23
C THR A 7 -5.31 -0.10 29.97
N PRO A 8 -5.82 -0.97 29.08
CA PRO A 8 -6.52 -0.54 27.87
C PRO A 8 -7.68 0.40 28.18
N TRP A 9 -7.92 1.37 27.29
CA TRP A 9 -8.89 2.43 27.55
C TRP A 9 -10.31 1.91 27.76
N TRP A 10 -10.70 0.82 27.09
CA TRP A 10 -12.02 0.19 27.28
C TRP A 10 -12.22 -0.46 28.66
N HIS A 11 -11.17 -0.60 29.48
CA HIS A 11 -11.29 -1.01 30.89
C HIS A 11 -11.21 0.16 31.90
N THR A 12 -10.90 1.38 31.44
CA THR A 12 -10.73 2.58 32.30
C THR A 12 -11.69 3.72 31.97
N VAL A 13 -12.27 3.69 30.77
CA VAL A 13 -13.25 4.64 30.25
C VAL A 13 -14.58 3.92 30.11
N LYS A 14 -15.62 4.49 30.72
CA LYS A 14 -17.02 4.07 30.52
C LYS A 14 -17.68 5.00 29.51
N LEU A 15 -18.50 4.46 28.61
CA LEU A 15 -19.31 5.27 27.68
C LEU A 15 -20.56 5.83 28.39
N ARG A 16 -21.10 6.95 27.92
CA ARG A 16 -22.37 7.46 28.49
C ARG A 16 -23.56 6.56 28.10
N PRO A 17 -24.58 6.38 28.97
CA PRO A 17 -25.62 5.38 28.78
C PRO A 17 -26.43 5.51 27.48
N GLU A 18 -26.53 6.71 26.91
CA GLU A 18 -27.24 6.98 25.67
C GLU A 18 -26.42 6.55 24.45
N VAL A 19 -25.09 6.64 24.52
CA VAL A 19 -24.18 6.08 23.50
C VAL A 19 -24.24 4.55 23.52
N GLU A 20 -24.29 3.94 24.71
CA GLU A 20 -24.43 2.49 24.85
C GLU A 20 -25.81 2.00 24.37
N ALA A 21 -26.90 2.64 24.81
CA ALA A 21 -28.26 2.28 24.43
C ALA A 21 -28.54 2.48 22.94
N ALA A 22 -28.04 3.56 22.34
CA ALA A 22 -28.14 3.82 20.90
C ALA A 22 -27.17 2.97 20.05
N HIS A 23 -26.34 2.13 20.67
CA HIS A 23 -25.30 1.34 19.99
C HIS A 23 -24.38 2.22 19.11
N GLY A 24 -24.05 3.41 19.61
CA GLY A 24 -23.29 4.44 18.91
C GLY A 24 -24.09 5.34 17.95
N ASN A 25 -25.30 4.95 17.53
CA ASN A 25 -26.14 5.71 16.59
C ASN A 25 -26.92 6.82 17.30
N ILE A 26 -26.24 7.85 17.79
CA ILE A 26 -26.88 8.97 18.50
C ILE A 26 -27.58 9.94 17.53
N ASP A 27 -28.90 9.81 17.40
CA ASP A 27 -29.75 10.77 16.67
C ASP A 27 -30.07 12.03 17.49
N ASP A 28 -30.29 11.89 18.81
CA ASP A 28 -30.65 12.96 19.75
C ASP A 28 -29.44 13.80 20.20
N VAL A 29 -28.76 14.39 19.22
CA VAL A 29 -27.64 15.33 19.40
C VAL A 29 -28.11 16.79 19.27
N GLN A 30 -29.31 17.03 18.72
CA GLN A 30 -29.87 18.36 18.51
C GLN A 30 -30.65 18.84 19.73
N ALA A 31 -29.97 19.57 20.61
CA ALA A 31 -30.60 20.24 21.74
C ALA A 31 -31.68 21.23 21.27
N SER A 32 -32.92 21.04 21.71
CA SER A 32 -34.10 21.83 21.34
C SER A 32 -34.62 22.61 22.56
N LEU A 33 -34.67 23.94 22.47
CA LEU A 33 -35.18 24.79 23.55
C LEU A 33 -36.68 24.58 23.76
N HIS A 34 -37.45 24.37 22.68
CA HIS A 34 -38.87 24.03 22.76
C HIS A 34 -39.08 22.77 23.61
N ASP A 35 -38.36 21.68 23.30
CA ASP A 35 -38.64 20.37 23.91
C ASP A 35 -38.09 20.24 25.34
N ALA A 36 -37.12 21.08 25.72
CA ALA A 36 -36.65 21.23 27.11
C ALA A 36 -37.64 22.03 27.98
N VAL A 37 -38.32 23.04 27.41
CA VAL A 37 -39.13 24.01 28.17
C VAL A 37 -40.63 23.67 28.16
N PHE A 38 -41.16 23.22 27.03
CA PHE A 38 -42.57 22.90 26.82
C PHE A 38 -42.84 21.40 26.69
N GLY A 39 -41.81 20.62 26.34
CA GLY A 39 -41.92 19.19 26.04
C GLY A 39 -42.15 18.93 24.54
N GLY A 40 -41.61 17.82 24.05
CA GLY A 40 -41.78 17.38 22.66
C GLY A 40 -42.90 16.37 22.48
N SER A 41 -43.16 15.98 21.23
CA SER A 41 -44.16 14.97 20.84
C SER A 41 -43.98 13.62 21.54
N SER A 42 -42.77 13.32 22.02
CA SER A 42 -42.39 12.08 22.70
C SER A 42 -42.41 12.19 24.24
N GLY A 43 -42.75 13.36 24.79
CA GLY A 43 -42.67 13.68 26.21
C GLY A 43 -41.62 14.76 26.54
N THR A 44 -41.37 14.97 27.84
CA THR A 44 -40.36 15.92 28.33
C THR A 44 -38.95 15.50 27.92
N SER A 45 -38.18 16.42 27.33
CA SER A 45 -36.79 16.14 26.96
C SER A 45 -35.89 15.94 28.19
N GLN A 46 -34.84 15.11 28.08
CA GLN A 46 -33.84 14.97 29.15
C GLN A 46 -33.13 16.31 29.44
N TYR A 47 -33.02 17.19 28.44
CA TYR A 47 -32.51 18.55 28.59
C TYR A 47 -33.38 19.46 29.50
N ALA A 48 -34.54 18.98 29.98
CA ALA A 48 -35.33 19.68 31.01
C ALA A 48 -34.73 19.52 32.43
N ASP A 49 -33.92 18.49 32.68
CA ASP A 49 -33.25 18.26 33.96
C ASP A 49 -31.91 19.03 34.03
N PRO A 50 -31.71 19.96 34.99
CA PRO A 50 -30.44 20.66 35.17
C PRO A 50 -29.28 19.72 35.52
N ALA A 51 -29.52 18.58 36.19
CA ALA A 51 -28.46 17.64 36.55
C ALA A 51 -27.94 16.90 35.31
N TYR A 52 -28.83 16.38 34.45
CA TYR A 52 -28.49 15.86 33.14
C TYR A 52 -27.79 16.91 32.26
N TYR A 53 -28.36 18.12 32.15
CA TYR A 53 -27.76 19.20 31.36
C TYR A 53 -26.33 19.52 31.83
N GLY A 54 -26.10 19.58 33.13
CA GLY A 54 -24.77 19.73 33.72
C GLY A 54 -23.83 18.60 33.31
N GLN A 55 -24.24 17.34 33.46
CA GLN A 55 -23.43 16.17 33.08
C GLN A 55 -23.00 16.20 31.61
N ILE A 56 -23.86 16.59 30.67
CA ILE A 56 -23.54 16.60 29.23
C ILE A 56 -22.80 17.86 28.75
N THR A 57 -22.73 18.92 29.56
CA THR A 57 -22.18 20.22 29.14
C THR A 57 -20.79 20.43 29.73
N TYR A 58 -19.80 20.69 28.87
CA TYR A 58 -18.47 21.11 29.31
C TYR A 58 -18.48 22.61 29.63
N PRO A 59 -17.96 23.07 30.79
CA PRO A 59 -17.92 24.48 31.15
C PRO A 59 -16.84 25.25 30.39
N THR A 60 -17.13 25.59 29.12
CA THR A 60 -16.27 26.45 28.30
C THR A 60 -16.12 27.83 28.93
N GLY A 61 -14.95 28.47 28.77
CA GLY A 61 -14.73 29.81 29.31
C GLY A 61 -15.75 30.84 28.80
N SER A 62 -16.16 30.72 27.53
CA SER A 62 -17.13 31.63 26.90
C SER A 62 -18.57 31.41 27.37
N LEU A 63 -18.99 30.16 27.62
CA LEU A 63 -20.30 29.87 28.20
C LEU A 63 -20.39 30.33 29.65
N VAL A 64 -19.33 30.07 30.44
CA VAL A 64 -19.26 30.51 31.84
C VAL A 64 -19.28 32.03 31.94
N ASP A 65 -18.54 32.76 31.09
CA ASP A 65 -18.55 34.23 31.06
C ASP A 65 -19.92 34.82 30.70
N LEU A 66 -20.55 34.34 29.62
CA LEU A 66 -21.90 34.75 29.21
C LEU A 66 -22.91 34.55 30.35
N MET A 67 -22.94 33.34 30.92
CA MET A 67 -23.86 32.99 32.00
C MET A 67 -23.57 33.79 33.27
N ALA A 68 -22.30 34.03 33.60
CA ALA A 68 -21.91 34.83 34.76
C ALA A 68 -22.33 36.30 34.59
N LYS A 69 -22.09 36.92 33.44
CA LYS A 69 -22.54 38.31 33.16
C LYS A 69 -24.06 38.45 33.22
N ILE A 70 -24.81 37.47 32.71
CA ILE A 70 -26.28 37.44 32.83
C ILE A 70 -26.71 37.24 34.29
N ALA A 71 -26.05 36.35 35.04
CA ALA A 71 -26.31 36.19 36.47
C ALA A 71 -26.06 37.48 37.26
N VAL A 72 -25.03 38.28 36.90
CA VAL A 72 -24.81 39.61 37.46
C VAL A 72 -25.93 40.59 37.08
N ARG A 73 -26.36 40.65 35.81
CA ARG A 73 -27.47 41.52 35.38
C ARG A 73 -28.76 41.19 36.13
N LEU A 74 -29.11 39.91 36.27
CA LEU A 74 -30.34 39.46 36.93
C LEU A 74 -30.28 39.58 38.46
N GLY A 75 -29.18 39.14 39.07
CA GLY A 75 -29.09 38.92 40.52
C GLY A 75 -28.40 40.00 41.34
N ALA A 76 -27.60 40.88 40.73
CA ALA A 76 -26.87 41.91 41.48
C ALA A 76 -27.67 43.21 41.65
N ALA A 77 -27.34 44.00 42.68
CA ALA A 77 -27.97 45.30 42.95
C ALA A 77 -27.06 46.48 42.56
N GLY A 78 -27.65 47.51 41.94
CA GLY A 78 -26.96 48.78 41.65
C GLY A 78 -25.93 48.71 40.53
N GLU A 79 -24.79 49.39 40.72
CA GLU A 79 -23.72 49.56 39.72
C GLU A 79 -23.27 48.26 39.00
N PRO A 80 -23.01 47.12 39.69
CA PRO A 80 -22.66 45.87 39.02
C PRO A 80 -23.66 45.42 37.94
N ALA A 81 -24.97 45.45 38.25
CA ALA A 81 -26.02 45.05 37.30
C ALA A 81 -26.22 46.05 36.15
N LYS A 82 -25.81 47.31 36.32
CA LYS A 82 -25.85 48.34 35.26
C LYS A 82 -24.59 48.31 34.36
N ARG A 83 -23.51 47.64 34.78
CA ARG A 83 -22.30 47.40 33.97
C ARG A 83 -22.41 46.14 33.12
N ALA A 84 -23.11 45.12 33.60
CA ALA A 84 -23.47 43.96 32.79
C ALA A 84 -24.48 44.37 31.69
N ARG A 85 -24.25 43.95 30.45
CA ARG A 85 -25.16 44.22 29.32
C ARG A 85 -26.48 43.50 29.52
N ALA A 86 -27.57 44.18 29.17
CA ALA A 86 -28.91 43.63 29.24
C ALA A 86 -29.23 42.75 28.02
N LEU A 87 -28.83 43.19 26.82
CA LEU A 87 -29.09 42.50 25.56
C LEU A 87 -27.85 41.75 25.03
N TRP A 88 -28.06 40.50 24.62
CA TRP A 88 -27.04 39.60 24.09
C TRP A 88 -27.44 38.99 22.76
N ARG A 89 -26.50 38.92 21.81
CA ARG A 89 -26.64 38.15 20.56
C ARG A 89 -25.74 36.92 20.62
N LEU A 90 -26.30 35.73 20.38
CA LEU A 90 -25.53 34.49 20.34
C LEU A 90 -25.10 34.18 18.90
N ASP A 91 -23.83 34.45 18.62
CA ASP A 91 -23.20 34.23 17.32
C ASP A 91 -22.74 32.77 17.16
N GLN A 92 -22.75 32.28 15.92
CA GLN A 92 -22.46 30.88 15.59
C GLN A 92 -20.95 30.63 15.46
N ALA A 93 -20.33 30.04 16.49
CA ALA A 93 -18.94 29.58 16.46
C ALA A 93 -18.75 28.23 15.74
N MET A 94 -19.19 27.12 16.36
CA MET A 94 -18.86 25.75 15.91
C MET A 94 -20.02 25.00 15.21
N GLY A 95 -20.92 25.72 14.54
CA GLY A 95 -22.06 25.09 13.83
C GLY A 95 -23.05 24.35 14.75
N GLY A 96 -23.02 24.62 16.05
CA GLY A 96 -23.89 24.05 17.08
C GLY A 96 -23.71 24.78 18.41
N GLY A 97 -24.67 24.61 19.32
CA GLY A 97 -24.60 25.12 20.69
C GLY A 97 -25.48 26.33 21.04
N LYS A 98 -26.09 27.02 20.06
CA LYS A 98 -26.95 28.22 20.29
C LYS A 98 -28.10 27.92 21.28
N SER A 99 -29.03 27.05 20.86
CA SER A 99 -30.15 26.56 21.68
C SER A 99 -29.70 25.83 22.95
N HIS A 100 -28.57 25.11 22.88
CA HIS A 100 -27.96 24.47 24.06
C HIS A 100 -27.58 25.49 25.13
N GLY A 101 -26.96 26.61 24.74
CA GLY A 101 -26.66 27.73 25.65
C GLY A 101 -27.92 28.39 26.20
N LEU A 102 -28.98 28.54 25.39
CA LEU A 102 -30.27 29.04 25.87
C LEU A 102 -30.93 28.08 26.89
N ILE A 103 -30.83 26.76 26.72
CA ILE A 103 -31.29 25.78 27.72
C ILE A 103 -30.54 25.97 29.04
N GLY A 104 -29.21 26.12 28.99
CA GLY A 104 -28.41 26.46 30.17
C GLY A 104 -28.86 27.75 30.86
N LEU A 105 -29.15 28.80 30.09
CA LEU A 105 -29.66 30.08 30.60
C LEU A 105 -31.08 29.96 31.16
N TRP A 106 -31.91 29.08 30.59
CA TRP A 106 -33.22 28.73 31.13
C TRP A 106 -33.11 27.99 32.48
N HIS A 107 -32.16 27.07 32.65
CA HIS A 107 -31.87 26.48 33.97
C HIS A 107 -31.36 27.52 34.97
N LEU A 108 -30.46 28.41 34.56
CA LEU A 108 -29.92 29.50 35.39
C LEU A 108 -31.02 30.42 35.94
N ALA A 109 -32.09 30.66 35.18
CA ALA A 109 -33.23 31.49 35.58
C ALA A 109 -34.36 30.71 36.29
N SER A 110 -34.71 29.52 35.79
CA SER A 110 -35.90 28.78 36.23
C SER A 110 -35.60 27.74 37.31
N ASN A 111 -34.40 27.18 37.32
CA ASN A 111 -33.94 26.14 38.25
C ASN A 111 -32.61 26.52 38.93
N PRO A 112 -32.44 27.77 39.44
CA PRO A 112 -31.13 28.30 39.84
C PRO A 112 -30.44 27.48 40.95
N THR A 113 -31.20 26.91 41.88
CA THR A 113 -30.67 26.11 42.99
C THR A 113 -30.07 24.79 42.51
N ASP A 114 -30.77 24.08 41.64
CA ASP A 114 -30.35 22.76 41.16
C ASP A 114 -29.25 22.90 40.09
N PHE A 115 -29.34 23.92 39.25
CA PHE A 115 -28.27 24.29 38.33
C PHE A 115 -26.96 24.62 39.06
N ALA A 116 -27.03 25.32 40.20
CA ALA A 116 -25.87 25.63 41.05
C ALA A 116 -25.15 24.40 41.63
N MET A 117 -25.80 23.22 41.66
CA MET A 117 -25.18 21.97 42.10
C MET A 117 -24.36 21.27 40.98
N THR A 118 -24.47 21.74 39.74
CA THR A 118 -23.62 21.29 38.61
C THR A 118 -22.26 21.99 38.63
N ASP A 119 -21.24 21.39 38.04
CA ASP A 119 -19.91 22.01 37.92
C ASP A 119 -19.94 23.27 37.05
N LEU A 120 -20.72 23.28 35.97
CA LEU A 120 -21.00 24.47 35.17
C LEU A 120 -21.67 25.58 36.00
N GLY A 121 -22.78 25.30 36.68
CA GLY A 121 -23.50 26.31 37.47
C GLY A 121 -22.69 26.81 38.67
N ALA A 122 -21.88 25.95 39.28
CA ALA A 122 -20.91 26.35 40.30
C ALA A 122 -19.85 27.33 39.75
N ALA A 123 -19.25 27.02 38.59
CA ALA A 123 -18.28 27.91 37.94
C ALA A 123 -18.90 29.28 37.57
N VAL A 124 -20.11 29.27 37.00
CA VAL A 124 -20.89 30.48 36.69
C VAL A 124 -21.12 31.34 37.93
N LEU A 125 -21.52 30.74 39.05
CA LEU A 125 -21.77 31.48 40.29
C LEU A 125 -20.50 31.92 41.02
N VAL A 126 -19.35 31.30 40.77
CA VAL A 126 -18.05 31.82 41.22
C VAL A 126 -17.70 33.08 40.43
N GLN A 127 -17.64 32.99 39.09
CA GLN A 127 -17.28 34.13 38.23
C GLN A 127 -18.28 35.30 38.37
N ALA A 128 -19.57 35.04 38.58
CA ALA A 128 -20.56 36.07 38.85
C ALA A 128 -20.31 36.80 40.18
N LYS A 129 -19.93 36.09 41.26
CA LYS A 129 -19.59 36.69 42.56
C LYS A 129 -18.29 37.48 42.50
N GLU A 130 -17.30 37.02 41.75
CA GLU A 130 -16.06 37.77 41.51
C GLU A 130 -16.32 39.05 40.70
N THR A 131 -17.19 38.98 39.69
CA THR A 131 -17.54 40.12 38.83
C THR A 131 -18.38 41.17 39.54
N ALA A 132 -19.33 40.76 40.40
CA ALA A 132 -20.23 41.69 41.09
C ALA A 132 -19.79 42.08 42.52
N GLY A 133 -18.83 41.35 43.10
CA GLY A 133 -18.54 41.35 44.52
C GLY A 133 -19.53 40.46 45.31
N SER A 134 -19.01 39.52 46.10
CA SER A 134 -19.78 38.43 46.73
C SER A 134 -20.98 38.84 47.59
N GLU A 135 -21.01 40.07 48.10
CA GLU A 135 -22.13 40.60 48.93
C GLU A 135 -23.29 41.18 48.10
N THR A 136 -23.12 41.41 46.79
CA THR A 136 -24.13 42.08 45.94
C THR A 136 -25.05 41.12 45.18
N LEU A 137 -24.65 39.86 45.01
CA LEU A 137 -25.37 38.87 44.19
C LEU A 137 -26.43 38.12 45.02
N THR A 138 -27.70 38.32 44.67
CA THR A 138 -28.85 37.74 45.37
C THR A 138 -28.88 36.21 45.26
N THR A 139 -29.17 35.53 46.37
CA THR A 139 -29.35 34.06 46.39
C THR A 139 -30.47 33.63 45.45
N GLY A 140 -30.23 32.61 44.62
CA GLY A 140 -31.17 32.17 43.59
C GLY A 140 -31.48 33.24 42.52
N LEU A 141 -30.61 34.24 42.36
CA LEU A 141 -30.76 35.39 41.45
C LEU A 141 -32.08 36.15 41.60
N GLY A 142 -32.69 36.15 42.79
CA GLY A 142 -33.99 36.77 43.02
C GLY A 142 -35.18 36.01 42.45
N SER A 143 -35.01 34.71 42.12
CA SER A 143 -36.00 33.86 41.44
C SER A 143 -36.52 34.44 40.10
N PRO A 144 -35.67 34.55 39.07
CA PRO A 144 -36.04 35.19 37.81
C PRO A 144 -37.30 34.61 37.14
N ARG A 145 -38.02 35.44 36.37
CA ARG A 145 -39.04 35.00 35.41
C ARG A 145 -38.34 34.76 34.07
N CYS A 146 -38.23 33.50 33.66
CA CYS A 146 -37.76 33.17 32.32
C CYS A 146 -38.93 33.25 31.31
N VAL A 147 -38.74 34.01 30.23
CA VAL A 147 -39.69 34.13 29.11
C VAL A 147 -39.01 33.63 27.85
N VAL A 148 -39.31 32.38 27.49
CA VAL A 148 -38.83 31.78 26.25
C VAL A 148 -39.75 32.19 25.10
N LEU A 149 -39.18 32.46 23.93
CA LEU A 149 -39.85 32.68 22.64
C LEU A 149 -39.19 31.77 21.60
N ASP A 150 -39.79 30.59 21.41
CA ASP A 150 -39.49 29.61 20.37
C ASP A 150 -40.03 30.11 19.02
N CYS A 151 -39.14 30.61 18.17
CA CYS A 151 -39.48 31.18 16.87
C CYS A 151 -39.31 30.19 15.71
N ASP A 152 -38.62 29.07 15.93
CA ASP A 152 -38.66 27.84 15.11
C ASP A 152 -40.07 27.19 15.09
N ASN A 153 -40.87 27.46 16.14
CA ASN A 153 -42.27 27.11 16.29
C ASN A 153 -43.13 28.40 16.24
N PRO A 154 -43.29 29.03 15.05
CA PRO A 154 -43.74 30.42 14.98
C PRO A 154 -45.26 30.59 15.21
N ALA A 155 -46.07 29.59 14.89
CA ALA A 155 -47.50 29.60 15.13
C ALA A 155 -47.83 29.40 16.62
N PRO A 156 -48.67 30.25 17.25
CA PRO A 156 -49.09 30.06 18.64
C PRO A 156 -49.77 28.70 18.89
N ARG A 157 -49.51 28.09 20.05
CA ARG A 157 -50.08 26.77 20.43
C ARG A 157 -50.74 26.78 21.81
N GLU A 158 -51.94 26.21 21.91
CA GLU A 158 -52.49 25.82 23.21
C GLU A 158 -51.74 24.58 23.76
N PRO A 159 -51.57 24.45 25.09
CA PRO A 159 -51.97 25.40 26.13
C PRO A 159 -50.98 26.55 26.35
N HIS A 160 -49.77 26.48 25.79
CA HIS A 160 -48.61 27.30 26.19
C HIS A 160 -48.73 28.79 25.85
N ASP A 161 -49.32 29.14 24.70
CA ASP A 161 -49.54 30.52 24.25
C ASP A 161 -50.96 31.04 24.54
N GLY A 162 -51.89 30.14 24.89
CA GLY A 162 -53.29 30.48 25.21
C GLY A 162 -53.95 31.36 24.15
N PRO A 163 -54.48 32.56 24.51
CA PRO A 163 -55.18 33.45 23.59
C PRO A 163 -54.29 34.27 22.65
N ALA A 164 -52.95 34.12 22.70
CA ALA A 164 -52.01 34.97 21.98
C ALA A 164 -52.01 34.75 20.46
N GLN A 165 -51.99 35.85 19.70
CA GLN A 165 -52.01 35.82 18.22
C GLN A 165 -50.78 36.45 17.53
N SER A 166 -49.90 37.12 18.26
CA SER A 166 -48.67 37.79 17.78
C SER A 166 -47.48 37.49 18.69
N LEU A 167 -46.27 37.85 18.29
CA LEU A 167 -45.06 37.62 19.10
C LEU A 167 -45.11 38.42 20.41
N GLY A 168 -45.60 39.66 20.35
CA GLY A 168 -45.81 40.50 21.53
C GLY A 168 -46.88 39.96 22.48
N GLU A 169 -47.94 39.34 21.95
CA GLU A 169 -48.94 38.67 22.78
C GLU A 169 -48.40 37.38 23.41
N ARG A 170 -47.60 36.58 22.67
CA ARG A 170 -46.90 35.39 23.22
C ARG A 170 -45.98 35.82 24.36
N PHE A 171 -45.23 36.90 24.19
CA PHE A 171 -44.40 37.50 25.23
C PHE A 171 -45.21 37.86 26.48
N LEU A 172 -46.29 38.66 26.37
CA LEU A 172 -47.09 39.05 27.55
C LEU A 172 -47.74 37.85 28.27
N TRP A 173 -48.26 36.88 27.52
CA TRP A 173 -48.88 35.68 28.08
C TRP A 173 -47.88 34.86 28.90
N ARG A 174 -46.67 34.67 28.34
CA ARG A 174 -45.57 33.92 28.96
C ARG A 174 -44.85 34.72 30.06
N LEU A 175 -44.82 36.05 29.99
CA LEU A 175 -44.31 36.94 31.04
C LEU A 175 -45.14 36.78 32.32
N PHE A 176 -46.47 36.79 32.20
CA PHE A 176 -47.39 36.73 33.33
C PHE A 176 -47.93 35.31 33.65
N GLU A 177 -47.23 34.25 33.24
CA GLU A 177 -47.54 32.86 33.63
C GLU A 177 -49.00 32.45 33.33
N GLY A 178 -49.56 32.96 32.22
CA GLY A 178 -50.96 32.71 31.82
C GLY A 178 -52.03 33.53 32.55
N ALA A 179 -51.65 34.55 33.34
CA ALA A 179 -52.59 35.40 34.07
C ALA A 179 -53.36 36.35 33.13
N TYR A 180 -54.44 35.85 32.53
CA TYR A 180 -55.31 36.54 31.55
C TYR A 180 -55.61 38.02 31.86
N LYS A 181 -55.84 38.37 33.14
CA LYS A 181 -56.08 39.77 33.54
C LYS A 181 -54.90 40.71 33.29
N LYS A 182 -53.66 40.26 33.54
CA LYS A 182 -52.45 41.05 33.24
C LYS A 182 -52.18 41.09 31.74
N TYR A 183 -52.35 39.95 31.06
CA TYR A 183 -52.28 39.88 29.60
C TYR A 183 -53.20 40.90 28.91
N GLU A 184 -54.49 40.93 29.22
CA GLU A 184 -55.45 41.90 28.64
C GLU A 184 -55.11 43.37 28.99
N GLN A 185 -54.61 43.63 30.21
CA GLN A 185 -54.22 44.98 30.65
C GLN A 185 -53.14 45.61 29.77
N TYR A 186 -52.17 44.82 29.30
CA TYR A 186 -51.04 45.32 28.49
C TYR A 186 -51.20 45.05 26.98
N LYS A 187 -51.96 44.01 26.57
CA LYS A 187 -52.16 43.60 25.16
C LYS A 187 -52.49 44.76 24.23
N ALA A 188 -53.53 45.54 24.57
CA ALA A 188 -54.03 46.62 23.72
C ALA A 188 -53.10 47.86 23.64
N GLN A 189 -51.96 47.83 24.33
CA GLN A 189 -50.97 48.91 24.35
C GLN A 189 -49.70 48.57 23.55
N LEU A 190 -49.49 47.31 23.16
CA LEU A 190 -48.35 46.94 22.30
C LEU A 190 -48.45 47.62 20.92
N PRO A 191 -47.33 48.04 20.30
CA PRO A 191 -45.94 47.87 20.72
C PRO A 191 -45.37 49.10 21.48
N ASN A 192 -46.14 49.78 22.33
CA ASN A 192 -45.64 50.92 23.10
C ASN A 192 -44.54 50.50 24.11
N LYS A 193 -43.40 51.22 24.12
CA LYS A 193 -42.26 50.93 25.00
C LYS A 193 -42.62 51.10 26.48
N GLU A 194 -43.27 52.21 26.85
CA GLU A 194 -43.62 52.50 28.25
C GLU A 194 -44.56 51.44 28.85
N ALA A 195 -45.43 50.83 28.02
CA ALA A 195 -46.26 49.69 28.39
C ALA A 195 -45.46 48.39 28.57
N ILE A 196 -44.39 48.17 27.80
CA ILE A 196 -43.47 47.04 27.97
C ILE A 196 -42.59 47.24 29.22
N ASP A 197 -42.05 48.44 29.43
CA ASP A 197 -41.32 48.82 30.65
C ASP A 197 -42.18 48.56 31.89
N ALA A 198 -43.44 49.00 31.86
CA ALA A 198 -44.41 48.81 32.95
C ALA A 198 -44.85 47.35 33.11
N ALA A 199 -44.93 46.55 32.03
CA ALA A 199 -45.25 45.13 32.11
C ALA A 199 -44.10 44.33 32.73
N LEU A 200 -42.86 44.61 32.34
CA LEU A 200 -41.66 44.02 32.93
C LEU A 200 -41.53 44.37 34.42
N ALA A 201 -41.78 45.63 34.80
CA ALA A 201 -41.75 46.05 36.20
C ALA A 201 -42.86 45.38 37.06
N ASP A 202 -44.07 45.19 36.50
CA ASP A 202 -45.21 44.54 37.15
C ASP A 202 -45.04 43.01 37.35
N VAL A 203 -43.93 42.43 36.89
CA VAL A 203 -43.50 41.07 37.27
C VAL A 203 -42.94 41.02 38.70
N GLY A 204 -42.32 42.10 39.18
CA GLY A 204 -41.83 42.22 40.57
C GLY A 204 -40.65 41.31 40.95
N ARG A 205 -40.03 40.63 39.99
CA ARG A 205 -38.84 39.77 40.09
C ARG A 205 -38.01 39.92 38.81
N PRO A 206 -36.68 39.65 38.83
CA PRO A 206 -35.82 39.77 37.65
C PRO A 206 -36.37 39.02 36.43
N VAL A 207 -36.11 39.50 35.21
CA VAL A 207 -36.68 38.90 33.98
C VAL A 207 -35.57 38.52 33.02
N LEU A 208 -35.60 37.26 32.55
CA LEU A 208 -34.71 36.77 31.48
C LEU A 208 -35.55 36.37 30.26
N ILE A 209 -35.34 37.04 29.14
CA ILE A 209 -36.00 36.75 27.87
C ILE A 209 -35.04 35.93 27.00
N LEU A 210 -35.49 34.80 26.46
CA LEU A 210 -34.70 33.94 25.57
C LEU A 210 -35.44 33.79 24.24
N ILE A 211 -34.82 34.18 23.12
CA ILE A 211 -35.44 34.20 21.80
C ILE A 211 -34.61 33.31 20.87
N ASP A 212 -35.15 32.15 20.47
CA ASP A 212 -34.43 31.15 19.66
C ASP A 212 -34.94 31.09 18.23
N GLU A 213 -34.02 31.11 17.26
CA GLU A 213 -34.24 31.15 15.80
C GLU A 213 -35.32 32.17 15.33
N ILE A 214 -35.14 33.44 15.75
CA ILE A 214 -36.03 34.57 15.37
C ILE A 214 -36.25 34.72 13.85
N MET A 215 -35.28 34.28 13.04
CA MET A 215 -35.34 34.39 11.59
C MET A 215 -36.40 33.51 10.94
N ASP A 216 -36.70 32.34 11.51
CA ASP A 216 -37.80 31.50 11.00
C ASP A 216 -39.17 32.10 11.35
N TYR A 217 -39.31 32.80 12.49
CA TYR A 217 -40.52 33.59 12.76
C TYR A 217 -40.67 34.75 11.78
N ILE A 218 -39.61 35.54 11.55
CA ILE A 218 -39.62 36.64 10.56
C ILE A 218 -40.03 36.12 9.18
N ARG A 219 -39.44 35.01 8.74
CA ARG A 219 -39.77 34.34 7.48
C ARG A 219 -41.21 33.82 7.44
N TRP A 220 -41.73 33.30 8.54
CA TRP A 220 -43.10 32.78 8.62
C TRP A 220 -44.14 33.92 8.59
N VAL A 221 -43.94 34.97 9.40
CA VAL A 221 -44.90 36.08 9.50
C VAL A 221 -44.89 36.94 8.23
N SER A 222 -43.71 37.23 7.66
CA SER A 222 -43.61 38.07 6.45
C SER A 222 -44.21 37.40 5.20
N ASN A 223 -44.28 36.07 5.16
CA ASN A 223 -44.97 35.34 4.09
C ASN A 223 -46.48 35.18 4.32
N GLN A 224 -47.01 35.48 5.52
CA GLN A 224 -48.45 35.54 5.78
C GLN A 224 -49.01 36.95 5.66
N SER A 225 -48.32 37.95 6.19
CA SER A 225 -48.77 39.34 6.18
C SER A 225 -47.62 40.30 6.45
N GLU A 226 -47.35 41.17 5.48
CA GLU A 226 -46.39 42.27 5.63
C GLU A 226 -46.73 43.16 6.83
N GLN A 227 -48.00 43.50 7.05
CA GLN A 227 -48.42 44.31 8.19
C GLN A 227 -48.06 43.63 9.53
N ARG A 228 -48.36 42.34 9.70
CA ARG A 228 -48.04 41.61 10.95
C ARG A 228 -46.54 41.53 11.18
N ALA A 229 -45.74 41.36 10.12
CA ALA A 229 -44.28 41.38 10.21
C ALA A 229 -43.73 42.74 10.67
N LEU A 230 -44.32 43.84 10.21
CA LEU A 230 -43.98 45.19 10.65
C LEU A 230 -44.45 45.48 12.08
N ASP A 231 -45.63 44.99 12.47
CA ASP A 231 -46.18 45.13 13.83
C ASP A 231 -45.32 44.36 14.86
N ASP A 232 -44.96 43.11 14.56
CA ASP A 232 -44.09 42.30 15.43
C ASP A 232 -42.63 42.81 15.44
N MET A 233 -42.13 43.40 14.36
CA MET A 233 -40.84 44.10 14.37
C MET A 233 -40.87 45.38 15.21
N ALA A 234 -41.96 46.15 15.16
CA ALA A 234 -42.14 47.30 16.04
C ALA A 234 -42.19 46.88 17.52
N PHE A 235 -42.82 45.73 17.83
CA PHE A 235 -42.76 45.11 19.15
C PHE A 235 -41.32 44.72 19.54
N LEU A 236 -40.59 44.02 18.66
CA LEU A 236 -39.19 43.64 18.92
C LEU A 236 -38.31 44.87 19.18
N ARG A 237 -38.42 45.92 18.37
CA ARG A 237 -37.71 47.20 18.58
C ARG A 237 -37.99 47.77 19.98
N ALA A 238 -39.26 47.89 20.35
CA ALA A 238 -39.65 48.42 21.66
C ALA A 238 -39.19 47.52 22.83
N LEU A 239 -39.21 46.20 22.66
CA LEU A 239 -38.71 45.23 23.65
C LEU A 239 -37.19 45.34 23.86
N LEU A 240 -36.42 45.41 22.77
CA LEU A 240 -34.96 45.48 22.82
C LEU A 240 -34.44 46.80 23.40
N ASP A 241 -35.19 47.90 23.21
CA ASP A 241 -34.95 49.15 23.94
C ASP A 241 -35.36 49.02 25.43
N ALA A 242 -36.55 48.49 25.74
CA ALA A 242 -37.06 48.34 27.11
C ALA A 242 -36.18 47.50 28.05
N VAL A 243 -35.62 46.40 27.54
CA VAL A 243 -34.74 45.49 28.30
C VAL A 243 -33.50 46.20 28.89
N ASN A 244 -33.01 47.25 28.22
CA ASN A 244 -31.86 48.01 28.71
C ASN A 244 -32.22 48.91 29.90
N ASP A 245 -33.38 49.57 29.85
CA ASP A 245 -33.84 50.53 30.86
C ASP A 245 -34.38 49.87 32.15
N VAL A 246 -34.99 48.68 32.04
CA VAL A 246 -35.55 47.99 33.20
C VAL A 246 -34.45 47.32 34.04
N ASP A 247 -34.37 47.71 35.31
CA ASP A 247 -33.46 47.11 36.28
C ASP A 247 -33.72 45.60 36.46
N ASN A 248 -32.62 44.84 36.54
CA ASN A 248 -32.61 43.37 36.62
C ASN A 248 -33.36 42.63 35.49
N CYS A 249 -33.52 43.27 34.32
CA CYS A 249 -33.97 42.62 33.07
C CYS A 249 -32.79 42.26 32.15
N ALA A 250 -32.86 41.11 31.47
CA ALA A 250 -31.92 40.70 30.44
C ALA A 250 -32.65 40.00 29.27
N ALA A 251 -32.11 40.08 28.07
CA ALA A 251 -32.58 39.35 26.89
C ALA A 251 -31.41 38.74 26.11
N VAL A 252 -31.62 37.52 25.61
CA VAL A 252 -30.65 36.77 24.81
C VAL A 252 -31.35 36.28 23.55
N LEU A 253 -30.80 36.63 22.39
CA LEU A 253 -31.41 36.35 21.10
C LEU A 253 -30.41 35.60 20.19
N VAL A 254 -30.92 34.56 19.53
CA VAL A 254 -30.20 33.77 18.53
C VAL A 254 -30.52 34.28 17.13
N MET A 255 -29.50 34.72 16.41
CA MET A 255 -29.58 35.13 15.01
C MET A 255 -28.25 34.82 14.32
N ILE A 256 -28.30 34.23 13.13
CA ILE A 256 -27.10 34.03 12.30
C ILE A 256 -26.79 35.37 11.60
N ALA A 257 -25.53 35.80 11.63
CA ALA A 257 -25.09 37.02 10.94
C ALA A 257 -25.44 36.96 9.44
N SER A 258 -25.96 38.05 8.89
CA SER A 258 -26.66 38.06 7.59
C SER A 258 -25.84 37.56 6.39
N GLU A 259 -24.51 37.70 6.42
CA GLU A 259 -23.56 37.20 5.41
C GLU A 259 -23.42 35.67 5.38
N LYS A 260 -23.74 34.99 6.49
CA LYS A 260 -23.55 33.54 6.71
C LYS A 260 -24.86 32.78 6.72
N ASP A 261 -25.98 33.49 6.87
CA ASP A 261 -27.32 32.92 6.80
C ASP A 261 -27.67 32.54 5.34
N ARG A 262 -28.40 31.44 5.18
CA ARG A 262 -28.87 30.90 3.89
C ARG A 262 -30.40 30.83 3.82
N ILE A 263 -31.10 31.32 4.85
CA ILE A 263 -32.55 31.42 4.89
C ILE A 263 -33.05 32.36 3.77
N ALA A 264 -33.90 31.83 2.88
CA ALA A 264 -34.52 32.62 1.82
C ALA A 264 -35.72 33.41 2.36
N LEU A 265 -35.58 34.73 2.39
CA LEU A 265 -36.58 35.71 2.84
C LEU A 265 -37.27 36.39 1.64
N ASN A 266 -38.39 37.08 1.92
CA ASN A 266 -39.03 38.00 0.98
C ASN A 266 -38.61 39.45 1.29
N GLU A 267 -39.01 40.42 0.44
CA GLU A 267 -38.55 41.82 0.55
C GLU A 267 -38.86 42.45 1.93
N THR A 268 -40.01 42.15 2.52
CA THR A 268 -40.37 42.57 3.87
C THR A 268 -39.45 41.90 4.90
N GLY A 269 -39.26 40.59 4.82
CA GLY A 269 -38.40 39.83 5.73
C GLY A 269 -36.93 40.28 5.72
N GLU A 270 -36.40 40.69 4.56
CA GLU A 270 -35.06 41.30 4.47
C GLU A 270 -34.97 42.67 5.15
N LYS A 271 -36.01 43.51 5.05
CA LYS A 271 -36.09 44.78 5.80
C LYS A 271 -36.14 44.52 7.30
N CYS A 272 -36.95 43.55 7.74
CA CYS A 272 -37.01 43.11 9.13
C CYS A 272 -35.65 42.59 9.64
N ARG A 273 -34.93 41.80 8.83
CA ARG A 273 -33.58 41.29 9.13
C ARG A 273 -32.57 42.43 9.33
N ALA A 274 -32.52 43.36 8.38
CA ALA A 274 -31.59 44.50 8.44
C ALA A 274 -31.86 45.39 9.66
N GLU A 275 -33.13 45.70 9.95
CA GLU A 275 -33.50 46.46 11.15
C GLU A 275 -33.12 45.72 12.44
N LEU A 276 -33.37 44.41 12.52
CA LEU A 276 -33.01 43.63 13.71
C LEU A 276 -31.49 43.57 13.91
N GLU A 277 -30.70 43.44 12.84
CA GLU A 277 -29.24 43.47 12.91
C GLU A 277 -28.70 44.83 13.37
N ASP A 278 -29.21 45.95 12.82
CA ASP A 278 -28.87 47.30 13.28
C ASP A 278 -29.18 47.51 14.78
N LEU A 279 -30.34 47.02 15.25
CA LEU A 279 -30.74 47.10 16.67
C LEU A 279 -29.82 46.27 17.56
N LEU A 280 -29.48 45.04 17.17
CA LEU A 280 -28.59 44.16 17.94
C LEU A 280 -27.15 44.71 17.99
N ILE A 281 -26.64 45.28 16.90
CA ILE A 281 -25.32 45.93 16.85
C ILE A 281 -25.28 47.19 17.72
N ARG A 282 -26.37 47.95 17.78
CA ARG A 282 -26.46 49.20 18.56
C ARG A 282 -26.66 48.95 20.07
N ASN A 283 -27.51 47.99 20.43
CA ASN A 283 -28.01 47.84 21.81
C ASN A 283 -27.43 46.63 22.56
N GLY A 284 -26.80 45.65 21.88
CA GLY A 284 -26.37 44.38 22.48
C GLY A 284 -24.86 44.11 22.51
N GLU A 285 -24.48 43.01 23.16
CA GLU A 285 -23.13 42.41 23.08
C GLU A 285 -23.22 41.06 22.33
N ALA A 286 -22.43 40.90 21.27
CA ALA A 286 -22.35 39.66 20.50
C ALA A 286 -21.30 38.73 21.12
N THR A 287 -21.64 37.46 21.34
CA THR A 287 -20.76 36.47 21.97
C THR A 287 -21.01 35.05 21.47
N THR A 288 -20.11 34.13 21.78
CA THR A 288 -20.18 32.71 21.39
C THR A 288 -20.15 31.80 22.62
N VAL A 289 -20.85 30.66 22.56
CA VAL A 289 -20.92 29.69 23.68
C VAL A 289 -19.76 28.69 23.74
N THR A 290 -18.87 28.71 22.75
CA THR A 290 -17.71 27.82 22.63
C THR A 290 -16.52 28.58 22.04
N SER A 291 -15.30 28.20 22.45
CA SER A 291 -14.04 28.66 21.85
C SER A 291 -13.32 27.50 21.15
N GLY A 292 -12.33 27.82 20.31
CA GLY A 292 -11.53 26.81 19.61
C GLY A 292 -10.84 25.79 20.54
N GLY A 293 -10.47 26.18 21.76
CA GLY A 293 -9.76 25.30 22.69
C GLY A 293 -10.62 24.21 23.33
N ASP A 294 -11.95 24.38 23.34
CA ASP A 294 -12.88 23.54 24.10
C ASP A 294 -13.31 22.25 23.37
N PHE A 295 -13.02 22.12 22.07
CA PHE A 295 -13.64 21.10 21.20
C PHE A 295 -13.42 19.66 21.69
N ALA A 296 -12.17 19.29 21.99
CA ALA A 296 -11.84 17.96 22.48
C ALA A 296 -12.62 17.60 23.77
N ASP A 297 -12.68 18.53 24.72
CA ASP A 297 -13.35 18.35 25.99
C ASP A 297 -14.89 18.30 25.87
N ILE A 298 -15.47 19.07 24.94
CA ILE A 298 -16.91 18.97 24.59
C ILE A 298 -17.24 17.58 24.03
N ILE A 299 -16.44 17.09 23.06
CA ILE A 299 -16.62 15.75 22.48
C ILE A 299 -16.47 14.67 23.56
N ARG A 300 -15.42 14.76 24.39
CA ARG A 300 -15.15 13.83 25.50
C ARG A 300 -16.29 13.81 26.52
N ARG A 301 -16.78 14.98 26.97
CA ARG A 301 -17.88 15.14 27.93
C ARG A 301 -19.21 14.57 27.40
N ARG A 302 -19.46 14.64 26.10
CA ARG A 302 -20.68 14.10 25.47
C ARG A 302 -20.65 12.59 25.26
N LEU A 303 -19.47 11.97 25.13
CA LEU A 303 -19.31 10.54 24.82
C LEU A 303 -19.00 9.67 26.04
N LEU A 304 -18.26 10.19 27.04
CA LEU A 304 -17.70 9.40 28.14
C LEU A 304 -18.34 9.73 29.50
N ASP A 305 -18.60 8.70 30.31
CA ASP A 305 -19.13 8.84 31.67
C ASP A 305 -18.00 9.15 32.66
N GLY A 306 -17.48 10.38 32.57
CA GLY A 306 -16.40 10.90 33.41
C GLY A 306 -15.10 11.20 32.64
N ALA A 307 -14.07 11.59 33.39
CA ALA A 307 -12.72 11.82 32.87
C ALA A 307 -11.83 10.59 33.14
N PRO A 308 -10.95 10.18 32.20
CA PRO A 308 -9.97 9.12 32.44
C PRO A 308 -9.00 9.53 33.57
N PRO A 309 -8.55 8.60 34.43
CA PRO A 309 -7.56 8.92 35.46
C PRO A 309 -6.23 9.35 34.82
N ARG A 310 -5.66 10.46 35.29
CA ARG A 310 -4.45 11.04 34.69
C ARG A 310 -3.24 10.08 34.64
N GLU A 311 -3.10 9.18 35.61
CA GLU A 311 -2.05 8.14 35.57
C GLU A 311 -2.17 7.25 34.31
N VAL A 312 -3.39 6.97 33.85
CA VAL A 312 -3.65 6.15 32.66
C VAL A 312 -3.31 6.93 31.38
N THR A 313 -3.68 8.21 31.29
CA THR A 313 -3.37 9.06 30.13
C THR A 313 -1.86 9.29 30.02
N ASP A 314 -1.22 9.66 31.13
CA ASP A 314 0.22 9.96 31.17
C ASP A 314 1.05 8.69 30.85
N ARG A 315 0.66 7.51 31.35
CA ARG A 315 1.32 6.23 30.99
C ARG A 315 1.09 5.82 29.54
N CYS A 316 -0.10 6.04 28.98
CA CYS A 316 -0.39 5.73 27.59
C CYS A 316 0.45 6.61 26.64
N ALA A 317 0.46 7.91 26.89
CA ALA A 317 1.27 8.86 26.13
C ALA A 317 2.77 8.55 26.21
N ALA A 318 3.29 8.28 27.41
CA ALA A 318 4.69 7.92 27.60
C ALA A 318 5.08 6.63 26.85
N GLN A 319 4.24 5.58 26.83
CA GLN A 319 4.54 4.38 26.03
C GLN A 319 4.59 4.74 24.53
N ILE A 320 3.58 5.45 24.03
CA ILE A 320 3.49 5.79 22.60
C ILE A 320 4.70 6.64 22.18
N ALA A 321 4.98 7.75 22.89
CA ALA A 321 6.15 8.59 22.64
C ALA A 321 7.48 7.84 22.78
N SER A 322 7.53 6.78 23.62
CA SER A 322 8.75 5.99 23.78
C SER A 322 9.08 5.09 22.57
N GLU A 323 8.06 4.67 21.81
CA GLU A 323 8.16 3.77 20.65
C GLU A 323 8.12 4.54 19.31
N MET A 324 7.67 5.81 19.29
CA MET A 324 7.74 6.71 18.13
C MET A 324 9.18 7.11 17.72
N ARG A 325 10.19 6.76 18.52
CA ARG A 325 11.58 7.22 18.35
C ARG A 325 12.36 6.45 17.27
N GLY A 326 13.52 6.98 16.89
CA GLY A 326 14.37 6.37 15.87
C GLY A 326 13.77 6.52 14.48
N GLY A 327 13.78 5.44 13.69
CA GLY A 327 13.28 5.47 12.30
C GLY A 327 11.82 5.91 12.16
N TRP A 328 10.96 5.63 13.15
CA TRP A 328 9.59 6.14 13.18
C TRP A 328 9.53 7.68 13.26
N SER A 329 10.45 8.32 13.97
CA SER A 329 10.56 9.79 14.04
C SER A 329 11.05 10.33 12.69
N GLU A 330 12.27 9.92 12.32
CA GLU A 330 13.00 10.42 11.14
C GLU A 330 12.24 10.21 9.82
N HIS A 331 11.55 9.06 9.67
CA HIS A 331 10.85 8.73 8.44
C HIS A 331 9.36 9.07 8.45
N VAL A 332 8.71 9.22 9.61
CA VAL A 332 7.25 9.41 9.70
C VAL A 332 6.88 10.64 10.50
N PHE A 333 7.07 10.63 11.83
CA PHE A 333 6.47 11.63 12.70
C PHE A 333 7.03 13.04 12.48
N ASP A 334 8.35 13.20 12.29
CA ASP A 334 9.02 14.49 12.02
C ASP A 334 8.52 15.17 10.72
N LYS A 335 7.79 14.44 9.86
CA LYS A 335 7.24 14.94 8.59
C LYS A 335 5.76 15.36 8.68
N LEU A 336 5.10 15.12 9.82
CA LEU A 336 3.70 15.47 10.06
C LEU A 336 3.54 16.93 10.56
N PRO A 337 2.31 17.48 10.59
CA PRO A 337 2.02 18.68 11.37
C PRO A 337 2.37 18.48 12.85
N SER A 338 2.86 19.53 13.52
CA SER A 338 3.35 19.43 14.90
C SER A 338 2.28 18.99 15.89
N ALA A 339 1.00 19.31 15.70
CA ALA A 339 -0.07 18.87 16.61
C ALA A 339 -0.39 17.36 16.52
N SER A 340 0.12 16.66 15.50
CA SER A 340 -0.08 15.22 15.30
C SER A 340 0.95 14.33 16.01
N HIS A 341 2.04 14.90 16.55
CA HIS A 341 3.04 14.19 17.37
C HIS A 341 3.54 14.99 18.59
N ALA A 342 3.29 16.30 18.59
CA ALA A 342 3.79 17.33 19.51
C ALA A 342 5.33 17.50 19.50
N GLY A 343 5.81 18.72 19.74
CA GLY A 343 7.24 19.05 19.66
C GLY A 343 8.07 18.43 20.79
N SER A 344 7.41 17.93 21.84
CA SER A 344 8.02 17.13 22.90
C SER A 344 7.05 16.10 23.50
N GLU A 345 7.60 15.07 24.14
CA GLU A 345 6.86 14.04 24.88
C GLU A 345 5.90 14.62 25.94
N ALA A 346 6.24 15.78 26.54
CA ALA A 346 5.39 16.48 27.50
C ALA A 346 4.16 17.12 26.84
N GLU A 347 4.34 17.79 25.70
CA GLU A 347 3.23 18.35 24.91
C GLU A 347 2.34 17.24 24.34
N PHE A 348 2.93 16.09 23.96
CA PHE A 348 2.16 14.93 23.51
C PHE A 348 1.30 14.35 24.63
N ALA A 349 1.84 14.23 25.84
CA ALA A 349 1.09 13.80 27.01
C ALA A 349 -0.05 14.75 27.37
N GLU A 350 0.13 16.07 27.25
CA GLU A 350 -0.95 17.05 27.41
C GLU A 350 -2.03 16.92 26.32
N ALA A 351 -1.61 16.78 25.05
CA ALA A 351 -2.54 16.59 23.93
C ALA A 351 -3.38 15.31 24.10
N VAL A 352 -2.74 14.17 24.39
CA VAL A 352 -3.42 12.89 24.68
C VAL A 352 -4.32 13.03 25.90
N GLY A 353 -3.88 13.68 26.98
CA GLY A 353 -4.69 13.91 28.18
C GLY A 353 -6.00 14.65 27.93
N ARG A 354 -6.03 15.59 26.97
CA ARG A 354 -7.24 16.33 26.56
C ARG A 354 -8.21 15.50 25.70
N CYS A 355 -7.69 14.61 24.85
CA CYS A 355 -8.50 13.89 23.84
C CYS A 355 -8.75 12.39 24.10
N TYR A 356 -8.12 11.78 25.10
CA TYR A 356 -8.23 10.35 25.40
C TYR A 356 -9.71 9.86 25.46
N PRO A 357 -10.08 8.75 24.77
CA PRO A 357 -9.21 7.76 24.13
C PRO A 357 -8.87 8.02 22.66
N PHE A 358 -9.15 9.20 22.11
CA PHE A 358 -8.81 9.54 20.71
C PHE A 358 -7.33 9.94 20.56
N HIS A 359 -6.78 9.81 19.36
CA HIS A 359 -5.45 10.33 19.00
C HIS A 359 -5.55 11.84 18.70
N PRO A 360 -4.55 12.67 19.08
CA PRO A 360 -4.55 14.11 18.76
C PRO A 360 -4.84 14.43 17.29
N SER A 361 -4.24 13.68 16.35
CA SER A 361 -4.48 13.83 14.90
C SER A 361 -5.93 13.63 14.45
N LEU A 362 -6.70 12.77 15.12
CA LEU A 362 -8.11 12.55 14.76
C LEU A 362 -9.00 13.71 15.25
N ILE A 363 -8.68 14.27 16.42
CA ILE A 363 -9.29 15.53 16.86
C ILE A 363 -8.88 16.66 15.91
N GLU A 364 -7.60 16.83 15.59
CA GLU A 364 -7.09 17.87 14.68
C GLU A 364 -7.79 17.84 13.31
N LEU A 365 -8.03 16.64 12.77
CA LEU A 365 -8.72 16.42 11.50
C LEU A 365 -10.20 16.88 11.55
N ALA A 366 -10.92 16.52 12.62
CA ALA A 366 -12.31 16.93 12.83
C ALA A 366 -12.45 18.43 13.17
N GLU A 367 -11.52 18.94 13.98
CA GLU A 367 -11.37 20.31 14.46
C GLU A 367 -11.13 21.29 13.31
N ASN A 368 -10.17 21.01 12.44
CA ASN A 368 -9.63 22.00 11.49
C ASN A 368 -9.98 21.72 10.02
N GLU A 369 -10.14 20.46 9.61
CA GLU A 369 -10.34 20.12 8.19
C GLU A 369 -11.80 19.81 7.88
N TRP A 370 -12.40 18.85 8.60
CA TRP A 370 -13.82 18.50 8.43
C TRP A 370 -14.73 19.72 8.66
N SER A 371 -14.42 20.52 9.67
CA SER A 371 -15.15 21.76 10.00
C SER A 371 -15.11 22.85 8.92
N SER A 372 -14.22 22.73 7.92
CA SER A 372 -14.18 23.64 6.76
C SER A 372 -15.12 23.21 5.62
N HIS A 373 -15.71 22.01 5.69
CA HIS A 373 -16.73 21.56 4.73
C HIS A 373 -18.09 22.19 5.07
N ALA A 374 -18.69 22.95 4.14
CA ALA A 374 -19.88 23.77 4.40
C ALA A 374 -21.18 22.99 4.74
N GLY A 375 -21.17 21.66 4.61
CA GLY A 375 -22.26 20.77 5.04
C GLY A 375 -22.02 20.11 6.40
N PHE A 376 -20.80 20.17 6.95
CA PHE A 376 -20.41 19.45 8.16
C PHE A 376 -20.68 20.27 9.42
N GLN A 377 -21.57 19.79 10.30
CA GLN A 377 -21.92 20.48 11.54
C GLN A 377 -20.88 20.12 12.62
N ARG A 378 -19.71 20.80 12.60
CA ARG A 378 -18.48 20.52 13.39
C ARG A 378 -18.68 19.71 14.68
N VAL A 379 -19.51 20.15 15.63
CA VAL A 379 -19.76 19.38 16.87
C VAL A 379 -20.68 18.18 16.64
N ARG A 380 -21.87 18.38 16.04
CA ARG A 380 -22.88 17.31 15.85
C ARG A 380 -22.35 16.17 14.98
N SER A 381 -21.83 16.48 13.80
CA SER A 381 -21.35 15.49 12.85
C SER A 381 -20.16 14.70 13.42
N THR A 382 -19.24 15.37 14.13
CA THR A 382 -18.15 14.68 14.84
C THR A 382 -18.68 13.76 15.94
N LEU A 383 -19.66 14.21 16.74
CA LEU A 383 -20.26 13.37 17.78
C LEU A 383 -20.89 12.09 17.22
N GLN A 384 -21.59 12.16 16.09
CA GLN A 384 -22.20 10.98 15.46
C GLN A 384 -21.13 9.99 14.98
N VAL A 385 -20.10 10.46 14.26
CA VAL A 385 -18.96 9.62 13.82
C VAL A 385 -18.21 9.01 15.00
N PHE A 386 -17.91 9.82 16.02
CA PHE A 386 -17.09 9.40 17.15
C PHE A 386 -17.85 8.50 18.12
N ALA A 387 -19.17 8.68 18.28
CA ALA A 387 -20.02 7.78 19.07
C ALA A 387 -20.08 6.38 18.47
N ALA A 388 -20.36 6.26 17.16
CA ALA A 388 -20.32 4.99 16.46
C ALA A 388 -18.92 4.34 16.54
N THR A 389 -17.87 5.14 16.36
CA THR A 389 -16.46 4.68 16.38
C THR A 389 -16.04 4.18 17.75
N VAL A 390 -16.28 4.97 18.82
CA VAL A 390 -15.87 4.60 20.17
C VAL A 390 -16.70 3.44 20.71
N TYR A 391 -17.99 3.35 20.35
CA TYR A 391 -18.84 2.21 20.70
C TYR A 391 -18.32 0.90 20.08
N GLU A 392 -18.04 0.89 18.77
CA GLU A 392 -17.56 -0.33 18.09
C GLU A 392 -16.14 -0.72 18.53
N GLN A 393 -15.22 0.22 18.74
CA GLN A 393 -13.89 -0.10 19.28
C GLN A 393 -13.95 -0.56 20.75
N HIS A 394 -14.86 -0.01 21.56
CA HIS A 394 -15.12 -0.50 22.92
C HIS A 394 -15.69 -1.92 22.89
N ARG A 395 -16.67 -2.20 22.02
CA ARG A 395 -17.24 -3.54 21.81
C ARG A 395 -16.16 -4.56 21.44
N ARG A 396 -15.28 -4.21 20.49
CA ARG A 396 -14.13 -5.03 20.07
C ARG A 396 -13.20 -5.34 21.25
N GLY A 397 -12.75 -4.31 21.98
CA GLY A 397 -11.87 -4.47 23.13
C GLY A 397 -12.46 -5.32 24.27
N GLN A 398 -13.75 -5.12 24.59
CA GLN A 398 -14.45 -5.94 25.60
C GLN A 398 -14.66 -7.40 25.15
N ALA A 399 -14.75 -7.66 23.84
CA ALA A 399 -14.84 -9.00 23.27
C ALA A 399 -13.47 -9.71 23.17
N GLY A 400 -12.36 -9.02 23.49
CA GLY A 400 -11.00 -9.54 23.28
C GLY A 400 -10.56 -9.51 21.81
N GLU A 401 -11.29 -8.82 20.93
CA GLU A 401 -10.80 -8.47 19.60
C GLU A 401 -9.71 -7.38 19.70
N TRP A 402 -8.89 -7.24 18.65
CA TRP A 402 -7.93 -6.14 18.58
C TRP A 402 -8.65 -4.78 18.48
N ALA A 403 -8.25 -3.85 19.36
CA ALA A 403 -8.65 -2.45 19.37
C ALA A 403 -7.41 -1.58 19.71
N PRO A 404 -7.34 -0.33 19.22
CA PRO A 404 -6.14 0.49 19.30
C PRO A 404 -5.92 1.12 20.68
N ALA A 405 -4.67 1.47 20.99
CA ALA A 405 -4.30 2.16 22.23
C ALA A 405 -4.86 3.59 22.31
N LEU A 406 -4.93 4.29 21.17
CA LEU A 406 -5.66 5.54 20.96
C LEU A 406 -6.35 5.45 19.59
N ILE A 407 -7.58 5.95 19.47
CA ILE A 407 -8.35 5.91 18.22
C ILE A 407 -7.84 7.01 17.27
N GLY A 408 -7.08 6.65 16.24
CA GLY A 408 -6.58 7.56 15.19
C GLY A 408 -7.42 7.57 13.90
N PRO A 409 -6.98 8.33 12.86
CA PRO A 409 -7.69 8.42 11.58
C PRO A 409 -7.82 7.11 10.79
N GLY A 410 -6.97 6.12 11.07
CA GLY A 410 -7.10 4.75 10.54
C GLY A 410 -7.96 3.82 11.38
N ASP A 411 -8.44 4.28 12.54
CA ASP A 411 -9.09 3.44 13.56
C ASP A 411 -10.61 3.61 13.61
N LEU A 412 -11.22 4.09 12.53
CA LEU A 412 -12.68 4.14 12.35
C LEU A 412 -13.14 2.79 11.76
N PRO A 413 -13.89 1.93 12.49
CA PRO A 413 -14.24 0.59 12.03
C PRO A 413 -15.15 0.54 10.80
N MET A 414 -14.58 0.56 9.60
CA MET A 414 -15.33 0.54 8.33
C MET A 414 -16.20 -0.71 8.11
N SER A 415 -15.92 -1.80 8.84
CA SER A 415 -16.78 -2.99 8.89
C SER A 415 -18.13 -2.75 9.58
N SER A 416 -18.24 -1.68 10.39
CA SER A 416 -19.48 -1.29 11.05
C SER A 416 -20.25 -0.32 10.16
N ARG A 417 -21.46 -0.75 9.75
CA ARG A 417 -22.39 0.08 8.97
C ARG A 417 -22.66 1.41 9.69
N ALA A 418 -22.88 1.38 11.00
CA ALA A 418 -23.04 2.57 11.84
C ALA A 418 -21.89 3.59 11.67
N VAL A 419 -20.63 3.14 11.76
CA VAL A 419 -19.45 4.02 11.62
C VAL A 419 -19.34 4.59 10.21
N ARG A 420 -19.48 3.74 9.19
CA ARG A 420 -19.31 4.12 7.78
C ARG A 420 -20.42 5.07 7.31
N ASP A 421 -21.67 4.77 7.67
CA ASP A 421 -22.83 5.56 7.29
C ASP A 421 -22.84 6.89 8.07
N ALA A 422 -22.50 6.91 9.37
CA ALA A 422 -22.30 8.14 10.13
C ALA A 422 -21.18 9.03 9.54
N LEU A 423 -20.09 8.45 9.02
CA LEU A 423 -19.01 9.21 8.36
C LEU A 423 -19.43 9.80 7.01
N LEU A 424 -20.16 9.04 6.18
CA LEU A 424 -20.54 9.49 4.84
C LEU A 424 -21.72 10.46 4.83
N ASP A 425 -22.69 10.24 5.72
CA ASP A 425 -23.89 11.08 5.84
C ASP A 425 -23.65 12.29 6.78
N SER A 426 -22.45 12.42 7.36
CA SER A 426 -21.98 13.50 8.25
C SER A 426 -22.06 14.93 7.67
N GLY A 427 -22.23 15.07 6.35
CA GLY A 427 -22.10 16.33 5.62
C GLY A 427 -20.71 16.58 5.02
N LEU A 428 -19.75 15.64 5.15
CA LEU A 428 -18.47 15.66 4.42
C LEU A 428 -18.62 15.37 2.91
N VAL A 429 -19.68 14.68 2.51
CA VAL A 429 -19.99 14.36 1.12
C VAL A 429 -21.37 14.93 0.78
N SER A 430 -21.38 15.93 -0.10
CA SER A 430 -22.55 16.78 -0.36
C SER A 430 -23.53 16.22 -1.40
N ASP A 431 -23.19 15.12 -2.08
CA ASP A 431 -24.08 14.49 -3.06
C ASP A 431 -24.23 12.97 -2.87
N GLN A 432 -25.47 12.51 -3.05
CA GLN A 432 -25.88 11.11 -2.81
C GLN A 432 -25.17 10.11 -3.73
N ARG A 433 -24.71 10.53 -4.93
CA ARG A 433 -24.07 9.63 -5.89
C ARG A 433 -22.64 9.32 -5.45
N THR A 434 -21.88 10.34 -5.07
CA THR A 434 -20.54 10.19 -4.51
C THR A 434 -20.59 9.40 -3.20
N GLN A 435 -21.59 9.64 -2.33
CA GLN A 435 -21.79 8.80 -1.13
C GLN A 435 -21.98 7.31 -1.48
N SER A 436 -22.84 6.99 -2.45
CA SER A 436 -23.07 5.59 -2.86
C SER A 436 -21.82 4.94 -3.44
N SER A 437 -21.09 5.61 -4.33
CA SER A 437 -19.83 5.08 -4.87
C SER A 437 -18.75 4.93 -3.78
N LEU A 438 -18.72 5.81 -2.78
CA LEU A 438 -17.82 5.66 -1.63
C LEU A 438 -18.22 4.49 -0.70
N ARG A 439 -19.52 4.16 -0.57
CA ARG A 439 -19.98 2.94 0.12
C ARG A 439 -19.51 1.67 -0.59
N GLU A 440 -19.60 1.65 -1.93
CA GLU A 440 -19.13 0.55 -2.78
C GLU A 440 -17.61 0.38 -2.69
N ILE A 441 -16.84 1.47 -2.85
CA ILE A 441 -15.37 1.46 -2.72
C ILE A 441 -14.95 1.02 -1.32
N CYS A 442 -15.58 1.53 -0.26
CA CYS A 442 -15.29 1.14 1.11
C CYS A 442 -15.39 -0.40 1.32
N ALA A 443 -16.42 -1.03 0.74
CA ALA A 443 -16.61 -2.48 0.80
C ALA A 443 -15.58 -3.27 -0.06
N GLY A 444 -15.26 -2.78 -1.27
CA GLY A 444 -14.34 -3.46 -2.19
C GLY A 444 -12.85 -3.31 -1.81
N ASP A 445 -12.45 -2.14 -1.32
CA ASP A 445 -11.05 -1.79 -1.08
C ASP A 445 -10.65 -1.91 0.40
N ILE A 446 -11.53 -1.60 1.35
CA ILE A 446 -11.21 -1.64 2.79
C ILE A 446 -11.69 -2.96 3.40
N VAL A 447 -13.00 -3.08 3.65
CA VAL A 447 -13.65 -4.24 4.28
C VAL A 447 -15.14 -4.26 3.96
N ASP A 448 -15.67 -5.41 3.55
CA ASP A 448 -17.11 -5.60 3.32
C ASP A 448 -17.82 -5.80 4.68
N PRO A 449 -18.83 -5.00 5.05
CA PRO A 449 -19.49 -5.09 6.35
C PRO A 449 -20.34 -6.37 6.51
N ASP A 450 -20.76 -7.01 5.42
CA ASP A 450 -21.54 -8.25 5.47
C ASP A 450 -20.64 -9.50 5.37
N HIS A 451 -19.40 -9.30 4.91
CA HIS A 451 -18.40 -10.35 4.67
C HIS A 451 -17.01 -9.91 5.13
N LEU A 452 -16.71 -10.10 6.42
CA LEU A 452 -15.46 -9.66 7.07
C LEU A 452 -14.18 -10.39 6.58
N ASP A 453 -14.34 -11.34 5.66
CA ASP A 453 -13.32 -12.03 4.87
C ASP A 453 -13.01 -11.34 3.51
N ARG A 454 -13.69 -10.22 3.20
CA ARG A 454 -13.54 -9.45 1.94
C ARG A 454 -13.16 -7.99 2.21
N GLY A 455 -12.91 -7.28 1.12
CA GLY A 455 -12.23 -5.98 1.08
C GLY A 455 -10.73 -6.17 0.86
N THR A 456 -10.14 -5.41 -0.06
CA THR A 456 -8.78 -5.68 -0.54
C THR A 456 -7.73 -5.52 0.56
N ALA A 457 -7.82 -4.47 1.38
CA ALA A 457 -6.96 -4.26 2.54
C ALA A 457 -7.15 -5.35 3.63
N ARG A 458 -8.40 -5.68 3.95
CA ARG A 458 -8.73 -6.77 4.90
C ARG A 458 -8.17 -8.12 4.45
N LEU A 459 -8.22 -8.41 3.15
CA LEU A 459 -7.63 -9.61 2.55
C LEU A 459 -6.09 -9.62 2.61
N ALA A 460 -5.43 -8.48 2.49
CA ALA A 460 -3.97 -8.39 2.69
C ALA A 460 -3.60 -8.73 4.15
N ASP A 461 -4.30 -8.17 5.14
CA ASP A 461 -4.09 -8.49 6.55
C ASP A 461 -4.39 -9.97 6.88
N LEU A 462 -5.49 -10.52 6.35
CA LEU A 462 -5.87 -11.93 6.56
C LEU A 462 -4.93 -12.95 5.89
N ARG A 463 -4.18 -12.54 4.86
CA ARG A 463 -3.21 -13.41 4.17
C ARG A 463 -1.80 -13.33 4.75
N ARG A 464 -1.51 -12.32 5.58
CA ARG A 464 -0.15 -12.09 6.11
C ARG A 464 0.18 -13.12 7.20
N SER A 465 1.32 -13.78 7.05
CA SER A 465 1.77 -14.83 7.97
C SER A 465 3.29 -14.92 8.01
N GLY A 466 3.86 -15.07 9.20
CA GLY A 466 5.31 -15.17 9.40
C GLY A 466 6.03 -13.82 9.46
N ALA A 467 5.31 -12.71 9.64
CA ALA A 467 5.89 -11.37 9.79
C ALA A 467 6.40 -11.09 11.21
N GLY A 468 5.88 -11.82 12.21
CA GLY A 468 6.22 -11.68 13.63
C GLY A 468 5.35 -10.67 14.38
N TRP A 469 4.68 -9.77 13.65
CA TRP A 469 3.81 -8.73 14.19
C TRP A 469 2.33 -8.89 13.82
N GLU A 470 1.94 -9.90 13.04
CA GLU A 470 0.55 -10.04 12.56
C GLU A 470 -0.49 -10.13 13.69
N GLN A 471 -0.13 -10.61 14.88
CA GLN A 471 -1.01 -10.62 16.06
C GLN A 471 -1.05 -9.27 16.81
N LEU A 472 0.01 -8.47 16.69
CA LEU A 472 0.16 -7.15 17.30
C LEU A 472 -0.57 -6.07 16.48
N ASN A 473 -0.61 -6.21 15.16
CA ASN A 473 -1.26 -5.27 14.23
C ASN A 473 -2.09 -6.02 13.14
N PRO A 474 -3.13 -6.80 13.52
CA PRO A 474 -3.94 -7.67 12.63
C PRO A 474 -4.90 -6.91 11.69
N ARG A 475 -4.71 -5.60 11.57
CA ARG A 475 -5.50 -4.64 10.79
C ARG A 475 -4.59 -3.57 10.16
N ALA A 476 -3.29 -3.82 9.99
CA ALA A 476 -2.34 -2.81 9.52
C ALA A 476 -2.75 -2.18 8.17
N ALA A 477 -3.13 -3.01 7.19
CA ALA A 477 -3.59 -2.57 5.89
C ALA A 477 -5.01 -1.96 5.97
N GLU A 478 -5.92 -2.58 6.72
CA GLU A 478 -7.27 -2.08 6.99
C GLU A 478 -7.24 -0.65 7.58
N ARG A 479 -6.29 -0.36 8.49
CA ARG A 479 -6.08 0.94 9.12
C ARG A 479 -5.50 1.98 8.15
N MET A 480 -4.50 1.61 7.34
CA MET A 480 -3.98 2.51 6.28
C MET A 480 -5.04 2.88 5.25
N ALA A 481 -5.81 1.91 4.77
CA ALA A 481 -6.88 2.14 3.79
C ALA A 481 -8.03 2.97 4.40
N THR A 482 -8.35 2.75 5.68
CA THR A 482 -9.29 3.59 6.47
C THR A 482 -8.78 5.03 6.61
N ALA A 483 -7.50 5.23 6.90
CA ALA A 483 -6.92 6.57 6.99
C ALA A 483 -6.94 7.28 5.64
N LEU A 484 -6.54 6.59 4.56
CA LEU A 484 -6.61 7.10 3.19
C LEU A 484 -8.04 7.58 2.86
N PHE A 485 -9.06 6.80 3.19
CA PHE A 485 -10.47 7.16 3.02
C PHE A 485 -10.83 8.40 3.85
N THR A 486 -10.52 8.41 5.14
CA THR A 486 -10.82 9.51 6.07
C THR A 486 -10.16 10.84 5.65
N TYR A 487 -8.89 10.82 5.23
CA TYR A 487 -8.19 12.00 4.67
C TYR A 487 -8.68 12.38 3.26
N THR A 488 -9.30 11.46 2.50
CA THR A 488 -9.86 11.74 1.17
C THR A 488 -11.17 12.54 1.23
N LEU A 489 -11.93 12.40 2.32
CA LEU A 489 -13.13 13.20 2.59
C LEU A 489 -12.81 14.63 3.04
N SER A 490 -11.57 14.88 3.49
CA SER A 490 -11.17 16.13 4.12
C SER A 490 -10.79 17.21 3.08
N PRO A 491 -11.51 18.35 3.01
CA PRO A 491 -11.16 19.43 2.10
C PRO A 491 -9.95 20.20 2.64
N ARG A 492 -8.81 20.11 1.94
CA ARG A 492 -7.56 20.79 2.31
C ARG A 492 -7.29 22.03 1.44
N PRO A 493 -6.72 23.12 2.00
CA PRO A 493 -6.43 24.36 1.25
C PRO A 493 -5.66 24.10 -0.05
N GLN A 494 -5.92 24.91 -1.08
CA GLN A 494 -5.35 24.77 -2.43
C GLN A 494 -5.66 23.42 -3.12
N GLY A 495 -6.77 22.74 -2.75
CA GLY A 495 -7.23 21.51 -3.41
C GLY A 495 -6.42 20.26 -3.07
N ARG A 496 -5.67 20.28 -1.95
CA ARG A 496 -4.69 19.25 -1.56
C ARG A 496 -5.33 18.00 -0.92
N ARG A 497 -6.34 17.42 -1.57
CA ARG A 497 -7.11 16.25 -1.12
C ARG A 497 -6.20 15.07 -0.75
N GLY A 498 -6.59 14.30 0.27
CA GLY A 498 -5.95 13.03 0.60
C GLY A 498 -4.72 13.10 1.51
N ALA A 499 -4.18 11.93 1.80
CA ALA A 499 -3.09 11.70 2.75
C ALA A 499 -1.71 11.78 2.09
N SER A 500 -0.70 12.19 2.84
CA SER A 500 0.70 11.94 2.49
C SER A 500 1.12 10.58 3.03
N GLU A 501 2.21 10.03 2.51
CA GLU A 501 2.74 8.73 2.92
C GLU A 501 2.99 8.64 4.44
N ALA A 502 3.57 9.69 5.05
CA ALA A 502 3.75 9.76 6.50
C ALA A 502 2.42 9.70 7.29
N GLU A 503 1.34 10.31 6.79
CA GLU A 503 0.02 10.25 7.44
C GLU A 503 -0.59 8.83 7.41
N LEU A 504 -0.23 8.03 6.40
CA LEU A 504 -0.68 6.64 6.24
C LEU A 504 0.16 5.68 7.08
N LEU A 505 1.49 5.82 7.04
CA LEU A 505 2.40 5.05 7.89
C LEU A 505 2.08 5.28 9.37
N ALA A 506 1.88 6.53 9.80
CA ALA A 506 1.47 6.86 11.16
C ALA A 506 0.13 6.22 11.56
N ALA A 507 -0.85 6.16 10.66
CA ALA A 507 -2.14 5.53 10.95
C ALA A 507 -2.06 4.01 11.16
N SER A 508 -0.99 3.35 10.69
CA SER A 508 -0.70 1.94 10.98
C SER A 508 0.06 1.71 12.29
N PHE A 509 0.59 2.76 12.92
CA PHE A 509 1.47 2.65 14.08
C PHE A 509 0.84 1.86 15.24
N VAL A 510 1.69 1.13 15.96
CA VAL A 510 1.39 0.46 17.24
C VAL A 510 2.60 0.65 18.15
N PRO A 511 2.41 0.86 19.48
CA PRO A 511 3.51 1.17 20.40
C PRO A 511 4.28 -0.08 20.80
N SER A 512 5.00 -0.68 19.85
CA SER A 512 5.96 -1.78 20.07
C SER A 512 6.92 -1.93 18.89
N ASN A 513 8.21 -2.01 19.22
CA ASN A 513 9.34 -2.29 18.35
C ASN A 513 9.27 -3.54 17.44
N ALA A 514 8.27 -4.42 17.60
CA ALA A 514 8.05 -5.56 16.72
C ALA A 514 7.40 -5.18 15.38
N TYR A 515 6.81 -3.97 15.28
CA TYR A 515 6.31 -3.40 14.03
C TYR A 515 7.11 -2.14 13.68
N GLY A 516 8.06 -2.28 12.76
CA GLY A 516 8.94 -1.21 12.34
C GLY A 516 8.32 -0.29 11.29
N HIS A 517 8.95 0.86 11.09
CA HIS A 517 8.69 1.76 9.96
C HIS A 517 8.74 1.00 8.60
N GLY A 518 9.73 0.13 8.42
CA GLY A 518 9.88 -0.65 7.18
C GLY A 518 8.75 -1.68 6.96
N ASP A 519 8.19 -2.24 8.03
CA ASP A 519 6.99 -3.10 7.93
C ASP A 519 5.78 -2.29 7.44
N ALA A 520 5.64 -1.05 7.90
CA ALA A 520 4.62 -0.13 7.40
C ALA A 520 4.88 0.26 5.93
N GLU A 521 6.12 0.53 5.51
CA GLU A 521 6.44 0.77 4.09
C GLU A 521 6.05 -0.43 3.21
N VAL A 522 6.30 -1.67 3.66
CA VAL A 522 5.88 -2.88 2.94
C VAL A 522 4.35 -2.99 2.84
N VAL A 523 3.62 -2.79 3.94
CA VAL A 523 2.14 -2.79 3.94
C VAL A 523 1.58 -1.72 3.00
N TRP A 524 2.21 -0.54 2.95
CA TRP A 524 1.79 0.53 2.04
C TRP A 524 2.10 0.22 0.57
N GLN A 525 3.23 -0.44 0.28
CA GLN A 525 3.57 -0.93 -1.07
C GLN A 525 2.61 -2.04 -1.53
N GLU A 526 2.21 -2.96 -0.65
CA GLU A 526 1.16 -3.96 -0.92
C GLU A 526 -0.17 -3.28 -1.30
N LEU A 527 -0.59 -2.27 -0.53
CA LEU A 527 -1.81 -1.49 -0.80
C LEU A 527 -1.75 -0.67 -2.09
N CYS A 528 -0.56 -0.24 -2.52
CA CYS A 528 -0.35 0.47 -3.78
C CYS A 528 -0.22 -0.45 -5.01
N HIS A 529 -0.13 -1.78 -4.86
CA HIS A 529 0.17 -2.67 -5.98
C HIS A 529 -0.94 -2.65 -7.06
N PRO A 530 -0.69 -2.21 -8.31
CA PRO A 530 -1.77 -1.88 -9.26
C PRO A 530 -2.75 -3.01 -9.59
N ALA A 531 -2.30 -4.27 -9.49
CA ALA A 531 -3.09 -5.45 -9.82
C ALA A 531 -3.79 -6.13 -8.63
N ASP A 532 -3.34 -5.89 -7.39
CA ASP A 532 -3.72 -6.68 -6.19
C ASP A 532 -3.98 -5.82 -4.92
N GLY A 533 -3.58 -4.54 -4.93
CA GLY A 533 -3.88 -3.56 -3.91
C GLY A 533 -5.18 -2.79 -4.17
N LEU A 534 -5.30 -1.61 -3.55
CA LEU A 534 -6.49 -0.77 -3.62
C LEU A 534 -6.80 -0.40 -5.08
N ALA A 535 -8.04 -0.63 -5.52
CA ALA A 535 -8.46 -0.31 -6.87
C ALA A 535 -8.71 1.19 -7.04
N ALA A 536 -9.32 1.85 -6.06
CA ALA A 536 -9.72 3.25 -6.14
C ALA A 536 -8.64 4.25 -5.69
N VAL A 537 -7.43 3.80 -5.34
CA VAL A 537 -6.33 4.71 -5.00
C VAL A 537 -5.76 5.40 -6.25
N ASP A 538 -5.56 6.70 -6.15
CA ASP A 538 -4.77 7.50 -7.09
C ASP A 538 -3.87 8.49 -6.31
N SER A 539 -3.01 9.21 -7.00
CA SER A 539 -2.10 10.18 -6.41
C SER A 539 -1.90 11.45 -7.24
N THR A 540 -1.84 12.56 -6.51
CA THR A 540 -1.44 13.87 -6.99
C THR A 540 0.05 14.05 -6.74
N ALA A 541 0.78 14.45 -7.78
CA ALA A 541 2.22 14.69 -7.68
C ALA A 541 2.55 15.82 -6.69
N GLY A 542 3.65 15.65 -5.95
CA GLY A 542 4.20 16.70 -5.09
C GLY A 542 4.77 17.87 -5.91
N SER A 543 4.88 19.05 -5.30
CA SER A 543 5.42 20.24 -5.96
C SER A 543 6.27 21.08 -5.00
N GLY A 544 7.50 21.38 -5.39
CA GLY A 544 8.48 22.06 -4.56
C GLY A 544 8.74 21.32 -3.25
N LYS A 545 8.36 21.93 -2.11
CA LYS A 545 8.47 21.31 -0.77
C LYS A 545 7.23 20.51 -0.34
N GLN A 546 6.23 20.33 -1.21
CA GLN A 546 5.01 19.58 -0.86
C GLN A 546 5.15 18.10 -1.23
N PRO A 547 4.85 17.15 -0.32
CA PRO A 547 4.93 15.72 -0.61
C PRO A 547 3.87 15.28 -1.62
N LYS A 548 4.10 14.11 -2.24
CA LYS A 548 3.07 13.37 -2.98
C LYS A 548 1.86 13.11 -2.07
N ARG A 549 0.64 13.23 -2.61
CA ARG A 549 -0.59 12.91 -1.88
C ARG A 549 -1.37 11.80 -2.59
N TRP A 550 -1.89 10.88 -1.79
CA TRP A 550 -2.69 9.74 -2.21
C TRP A 550 -4.14 9.97 -1.77
N HIS A 551 -5.10 9.60 -2.61
CA HIS A 551 -6.52 9.76 -2.33
C HIS A 551 -7.35 8.66 -2.99
N ILE A 552 -8.59 8.50 -2.54
CA ILE A 552 -9.59 7.64 -3.20
C ILE A 552 -10.36 8.45 -4.24
N GLU A 553 -10.33 7.99 -5.48
CA GLU A 553 -11.07 8.56 -6.60
C GLU A 553 -12.34 7.74 -6.88
N THR A 554 -13.44 8.40 -7.27
CA THR A 554 -14.74 7.74 -7.55
C THR A 554 -14.99 7.55 -9.05
N ARG A 555 -14.14 8.12 -9.89
CA ARG A 555 -14.01 7.82 -11.32
C ARG A 555 -13.15 6.57 -11.53
N GLN A 556 -13.17 6.02 -12.76
CA GLN A 556 -12.32 4.89 -13.12
C GLN A 556 -10.84 5.28 -13.06
N THR A 557 -10.11 4.76 -12.07
CA THR A 557 -8.67 4.87 -11.96
C THR A 557 -7.98 3.90 -12.95
N LEU A 558 -6.67 4.07 -13.12
CA LEU A 558 -5.85 3.12 -13.86
C LEU A 558 -5.89 1.71 -13.24
N ASN A 559 -5.80 1.59 -11.92
CA ASN A 559 -5.88 0.32 -11.19
C ASN A 559 -7.25 -0.38 -11.38
N MET A 560 -8.37 0.36 -11.35
CA MET A 560 -9.70 -0.19 -11.62
C MET A 560 -9.80 -0.80 -13.04
N LEU A 561 -9.14 -0.17 -14.02
CA LEU A 561 -9.09 -0.68 -15.40
C LEU A 561 -8.20 -1.93 -15.49
N VAL A 562 -6.97 -1.88 -14.98
CA VAL A 562 -6.05 -3.04 -14.96
C VAL A 562 -6.70 -4.24 -14.27
N ARG A 563 -7.33 -4.04 -13.11
CA ARG A 563 -8.02 -5.11 -12.36
C ARG A 563 -9.15 -5.73 -13.18
N ARG A 564 -10.00 -4.92 -13.82
CA ARG A 564 -11.07 -5.40 -14.71
C ARG A 564 -10.52 -6.21 -15.88
N GLU A 565 -9.48 -5.72 -16.55
CA GLU A 565 -8.88 -6.43 -17.69
C GLU A 565 -8.20 -7.74 -17.25
N ARG A 566 -7.58 -7.78 -16.05
CA ARG A 566 -6.97 -8.96 -15.43
C ARG A 566 -7.98 -10.03 -15.06
N GLU A 567 -9.12 -9.63 -14.49
CA GLU A 567 -10.26 -10.51 -14.21
C GLU A 567 -10.87 -11.09 -15.51
N ALA A 568 -10.69 -10.40 -16.65
CA ALA A 568 -11.08 -10.86 -17.98
C ALA A 568 -9.99 -11.64 -18.77
N VAL A 569 -8.80 -11.89 -18.22
CA VAL A 569 -7.79 -12.76 -18.88
C VAL A 569 -8.06 -14.22 -18.57
N THR A 570 -8.37 -15.01 -19.60
CA THR A 570 -8.62 -16.45 -19.52
C THR A 570 -7.34 -17.25 -19.26
N GLU A 571 -7.47 -18.51 -18.82
CA GLU A 571 -6.29 -19.37 -18.62
C GLU A 571 -5.56 -19.70 -19.94
N ALA A 572 -6.29 -19.83 -21.06
CA ALA A 572 -5.69 -20.08 -22.37
C ALA A 572 -4.76 -18.94 -22.82
N GLU A 573 -5.18 -17.68 -22.61
CA GLU A 573 -4.38 -16.50 -22.96
C GLU A 573 -3.12 -16.38 -22.09
N ARG A 574 -3.19 -16.78 -20.81
CA ARG A 574 -2.01 -16.84 -19.90
C ARG A 574 -1.02 -17.90 -20.36
N ASP A 575 -1.54 -19.09 -20.68
CA ASP A 575 -0.75 -20.25 -21.09
C ASP A 575 -0.11 -20.06 -22.48
N GLU A 576 -0.84 -19.50 -23.46
CA GLU A 576 -0.24 -19.10 -24.74
C GLU A 576 0.82 -18.01 -24.56
N ARG A 577 0.55 -16.96 -23.78
CA ARG A 577 1.49 -15.84 -23.58
C ARG A 577 2.83 -16.32 -23.01
N VAL A 578 2.83 -17.27 -22.07
CA VAL A 578 4.07 -17.88 -21.55
C VAL A 578 4.85 -18.61 -22.66
N THR A 579 4.17 -19.42 -23.48
CA THR A 579 4.81 -20.13 -24.61
C THR A 579 5.35 -19.17 -25.68
N ARG A 580 4.56 -18.19 -26.12
CA ARG A 580 4.97 -17.23 -27.17
C ARG A 580 6.22 -16.46 -26.74
N THR A 581 6.22 -15.89 -25.54
CA THR A 581 7.39 -15.17 -25.00
C THR A 581 8.58 -16.10 -24.76
N ALA A 582 8.39 -17.39 -24.49
CA ALA A 582 9.50 -18.35 -24.42
C ALA A 582 10.13 -18.65 -25.79
N PHE A 583 9.31 -18.74 -26.85
CA PHE A 583 9.80 -18.90 -28.21
C PHE A 583 10.50 -17.63 -28.72
N ASP A 584 9.95 -16.44 -28.45
CA ASP A 584 10.51 -15.16 -28.86
C ASP A 584 11.83 -14.82 -28.13
N ALA A 585 11.99 -15.27 -26.88
CA ALA A 585 13.19 -15.06 -26.07
C ALA A 585 14.32 -16.09 -26.34
N ALA A 586 14.03 -17.17 -27.06
CA ALA A 586 14.98 -18.24 -27.31
C ALA A 586 16.02 -17.87 -28.37
N ASN A 587 17.29 -18.17 -28.10
CA ASN A 587 18.40 -17.93 -29.02
C ASN A 587 19.22 -19.21 -29.25
N SER A 588 19.78 -19.34 -30.46
CA SER A 588 20.43 -20.58 -30.88
C SER A 588 21.81 -20.78 -30.26
N GLY A 589 22.55 -19.71 -29.95
CA GLY A 589 23.96 -19.84 -29.57
C GLY A 589 24.73 -20.67 -30.63
N PRO A 590 25.52 -21.70 -30.21
CA PRO A 590 26.19 -22.61 -31.13
C PRO A 590 25.30 -23.68 -31.80
N PHE A 591 23.99 -23.74 -31.54
CA PHE A 591 23.07 -24.62 -32.28
C PHE A 591 22.74 -24.03 -33.66
N ASP A 592 22.57 -24.88 -34.69
CA ASP A 592 22.19 -24.46 -36.05
C ASP A 592 20.78 -23.86 -36.13
N ALA A 593 19.89 -24.20 -35.19
CA ALA A 593 18.53 -23.70 -35.12
C ALA A 593 17.92 -23.80 -33.71
N VAL A 594 17.08 -22.83 -33.37
CA VAL A 594 16.01 -23.01 -32.39
C VAL A 594 14.79 -23.61 -33.10
N VAL A 595 14.11 -24.57 -32.47
CA VAL A 595 12.93 -25.24 -33.02
C VAL A 595 11.79 -25.15 -31.99
N PRO A 596 10.79 -24.28 -32.18
CA PRO A 596 9.62 -24.22 -31.29
C PRO A 596 8.69 -25.40 -31.58
N ALA A 597 8.46 -26.27 -30.58
CA ALA A 597 7.50 -27.37 -30.67
C ALA A 597 6.07 -26.88 -30.34
N ASP A 598 5.59 -25.89 -31.10
CA ASP A 598 4.31 -25.20 -30.94
C ASP A 598 3.12 -26.14 -31.24
N GLY A 599 2.32 -26.45 -30.21
CA GLY A 599 1.16 -27.33 -30.33
C GLY A 599 -0.15 -26.57 -30.13
N ASP A 600 -1.07 -26.66 -31.09
CA ASP A 600 -2.41 -26.08 -30.96
C ASP A 600 -3.45 -27.19 -30.78
N PHE A 601 -4.10 -27.23 -29.62
CA PHE A 601 -5.02 -28.28 -29.21
C PHE A 601 -6.21 -27.68 -28.43
N ASP A 602 -7.44 -28.08 -28.78
CA ASP A 602 -8.68 -27.64 -28.12
C ASP A 602 -8.80 -28.11 -26.65
N ALA A 603 -8.01 -29.10 -26.25
CA ALA A 603 -8.04 -29.74 -24.94
C ALA A 603 -6.64 -30.24 -24.54
N ALA A 604 -6.49 -30.75 -23.31
CA ALA A 604 -5.24 -31.38 -22.86
C ALA A 604 -4.91 -32.60 -23.74
N PRO A 605 -3.79 -32.59 -24.50
CA PRO A 605 -3.49 -33.62 -25.49
C PRO A 605 -3.13 -34.96 -24.86
N THR A 606 -3.45 -36.04 -25.58
CA THR A 606 -2.99 -37.39 -25.24
C THR A 606 -1.51 -37.57 -25.56
N LEU A 607 -0.90 -38.63 -25.01
CA LEU A 607 0.48 -39.01 -25.33
C LEU A 607 0.70 -39.28 -26.83
N ALA A 608 -0.34 -39.68 -27.58
CA ALA A 608 -0.26 -39.86 -29.03
C ALA A 608 -0.12 -38.51 -29.76
N GLU A 609 -0.95 -37.53 -29.40
CA GLU A 609 -0.90 -36.18 -29.98
C GLU A 609 0.39 -35.43 -29.59
N LEU A 610 0.90 -35.62 -28.38
CA LEU A 610 2.22 -35.11 -27.98
C LEU A 610 3.38 -35.71 -28.81
N ARG A 611 3.28 -37.00 -29.16
CA ARG A 611 4.25 -37.67 -30.03
C ARG A 611 4.12 -37.23 -31.49
N GLU A 612 2.90 -37.03 -31.98
CA GLU A 612 2.65 -36.49 -33.33
C GLU A 612 3.15 -35.06 -33.46
N LEU A 613 2.95 -34.21 -32.44
CA LEU A 613 3.52 -32.85 -32.37
C LEU A 613 5.05 -32.87 -32.47
N LEU A 614 5.74 -33.67 -31.64
CA LEU A 614 7.20 -33.81 -31.74
C LEU A 614 7.63 -34.43 -33.08
N GLY A 615 6.80 -35.30 -33.66
CA GLY A 615 6.94 -35.80 -35.03
C GLY A 615 6.93 -34.69 -36.10
N GLY A 616 5.93 -33.81 -36.03
CA GLY A 616 5.68 -32.74 -37.00
C GLY A 616 6.53 -31.48 -36.82
N ALA A 617 7.03 -31.20 -35.62
CA ALA A 617 7.76 -29.96 -35.26
C ALA A 617 9.13 -29.79 -35.95
N GLY A 618 9.46 -30.58 -36.98
CA GLY A 618 10.71 -30.43 -37.73
C GLY A 618 11.96 -30.77 -36.94
N ILE A 619 11.84 -31.58 -35.89
CA ILE A 619 12.98 -31.91 -35.01
C ILE A 619 13.99 -32.85 -35.67
N ASP A 620 13.66 -33.61 -36.72
CA ASP A 620 14.56 -34.59 -37.37
C ASP A 620 15.32 -34.02 -38.58
N GLN A 621 16.05 -32.91 -38.38
CA GLN A 621 16.85 -32.28 -39.44
C GLN A 621 18.24 -32.91 -39.58
N ALA A 622 18.61 -33.27 -40.81
CA ALA A 622 19.89 -33.89 -41.12
C ALA A 622 21.08 -32.96 -40.84
N ARG A 623 22.07 -33.48 -40.09
CA ARG A 623 23.37 -32.83 -39.79
C ARG A 623 23.29 -31.40 -39.24
N LYS A 624 22.31 -31.14 -38.38
CA LYS A 624 22.18 -29.90 -37.61
C LYS A 624 22.10 -30.17 -36.12
N CYS A 625 22.60 -29.30 -35.28
CA CYS A 625 22.32 -29.27 -33.85
C CYS A 625 21.07 -28.41 -33.60
N ARG A 626 20.05 -28.93 -32.90
CA ARG A 626 18.76 -28.23 -32.67
C ARG A 626 18.51 -28.02 -31.17
N LEU A 627 18.23 -26.76 -30.79
CA LEU A 627 17.63 -26.44 -29.50
C LEU A 627 16.11 -26.42 -29.67
N VAL A 628 15.45 -27.50 -29.26
CA VAL A 628 13.99 -27.65 -29.33
C VAL A 628 13.37 -27.02 -28.08
N VAL A 629 12.63 -25.93 -28.23
CA VAL A 629 11.90 -25.32 -27.10
C VAL A 629 10.51 -25.96 -27.05
N LEU A 630 10.22 -26.67 -25.96
CA LEU A 630 8.92 -27.31 -25.78
C LEU A 630 7.86 -26.30 -25.35
N ASP A 631 6.66 -26.43 -25.91
CA ASP A 631 5.50 -25.61 -25.56
C ASP A 631 5.12 -25.75 -24.08
N SER A 632 5.18 -24.62 -23.35
CA SER A 632 4.89 -24.56 -21.92
C SER A 632 3.48 -25.02 -21.57
N ARG A 633 2.52 -24.93 -22.51
CA ARG A 633 1.12 -25.35 -22.35
C ARG A 633 1.03 -26.83 -21.99
N TRP A 634 1.79 -27.65 -22.71
CA TRP A 634 1.62 -29.11 -22.76
C TRP A 634 2.78 -29.89 -22.14
N PHE A 635 3.99 -29.32 -22.16
CA PHE A 635 5.19 -29.96 -21.63
C PHE A 635 5.67 -29.24 -20.36
N SER A 636 5.98 -30.00 -19.31
CA SER A 636 6.61 -29.45 -18.09
C SER A 636 7.26 -30.55 -17.24
N LEU A 637 8.28 -30.19 -16.46
CA LEU A 637 9.03 -31.14 -15.61
C LEU A 637 8.90 -30.86 -14.10
N LEU A 638 8.88 -31.97 -13.34
CA LEU A 638 8.62 -32.11 -11.90
C LEU A 638 7.14 -31.95 -11.48
N ASN A 639 6.89 -32.18 -10.18
CA ASN A 639 5.58 -32.15 -9.51
C ASN A 639 4.58 -33.25 -9.94
N GLY A 640 5.06 -34.36 -10.50
CA GLY A 640 4.25 -35.56 -10.77
C GLY A 640 3.33 -35.50 -11.99
N ALA A 641 3.41 -34.41 -12.77
CA ALA A 641 2.73 -34.25 -14.05
C ALA A 641 3.67 -34.45 -15.26
N ASP A 642 4.91 -34.85 -15.02
CA ASP A 642 5.99 -34.88 -16.01
C ASP A 642 6.10 -36.20 -16.79
N ALA A 643 5.43 -37.26 -16.37
CA ALA A 643 5.48 -38.58 -17.03
C ALA A 643 5.12 -38.50 -18.53
N GLY A 644 4.05 -37.78 -18.90
CA GLY A 644 3.68 -37.60 -20.31
C GLY A 644 4.70 -36.79 -21.12
N THR A 645 5.38 -35.82 -20.47
CA THR A 645 6.48 -35.06 -21.09
C THR A 645 7.70 -35.96 -21.32
N ARG A 646 8.11 -36.71 -20.30
CA ARG A 646 9.24 -37.66 -20.39
C ARG A 646 9.00 -38.71 -21.47
N THR A 647 7.87 -39.41 -21.46
CA THR A 647 7.58 -40.45 -22.46
C THR A 647 7.45 -39.91 -23.89
N ALA A 648 6.93 -38.69 -24.09
CA ALA A 648 6.89 -38.06 -25.41
C ALA A 648 8.30 -37.72 -25.94
N VAL A 649 9.17 -37.19 -25.09
CA VAL A 649 10.56 -36.85 -25.45
C VAL A 649 11.43 -38.12 -25.60
N GLU A 650 11.25 -39.13 -24.76
CA GLU A 650 11.85 -40.46 -24.93
C GLU A 650 11.48 -41.06 -26.29
N ALA A 651 10.20 -41.01 -26.67
CA ALA A 651 9.78 -41.47 -27.99
C ALA A 651 10.45 -40.67 -29.13
N ALA A 652 10.59 -39.35 -29.00
CA ALA A 652 11.34 -38.52 -29.94
C ALA A 652 12.86 -38.82 -29.97
N MET A 653 13.43 -39.26 -28.86
CA MET A 653 14.81 -39.77 -28.77
C MET A 653 14.96 -41.20 -29.30
N GLY A 654 13.87 -41.86 -29.70
CA GLY A 654 13.87 -43.26 -30.14
C GLY A 654 14.07 -44.26 -29.00
N ILE A 655 13.52 -43.96 -27.82
CA ILE A 655 13.54 -44.78 -26.61
C ILE A 655 12.12 -45.33 -26.36
N GLY A 656 12.04 -46.53 -25.76
CA GLY A 656 10.78 -47.19 -25.41
C GLY A 656 10.11 -47.94 -26.55
N ALA A 657 9.01 -48.64 -26.24
CA ALA A 657 8.25 -49.45 -27.21
C ALA A 657 7.51 -48.61 -28.28
N ASP A 658 7.41 -47.30 -28.04
CA ASP A 658 6.65 -46.32 -28.82
C ASP A 658 7.56 -45.30 -29.53
N ALA A 659 8.84 -45.65 -29.71
CA ALA A 659 9.85 -44.85 -30.39
C ALA A 659 9.40 -44.29 -31.75
N LEU A 660 9.61 -42.98 -31.96
CA LEU A 660 9.44 -42.34 -33.26
C LEU A 660 10.62 -42.69 -34.18
N PRO A 661 10.42 -42.77 -35.52
CA PRO A 661 11.45 -43.18 -36.48
C PRO A 661 12.49 -42.07 -36.77
N MET A 662 12.98 -41.40 -35.72
CA MET A 662 13.90 -40.26 -35.82
C MET A 662 15.33 -40.70 -36.10
N THR A 663 15.89 -40.20 -37.19
CA THR A 663 17.24 -40.57 -37.65
C THR A 663 18.33 -39.82 -36.88
N TRP A 664 18.10 -38.53 -36.60
CA TRP A 664 19.09 -37.55 -36.14
C TRP A 664 18.84 -37.13 -34.67
N ALA A 665 18.19 -37.98 -33.89
CA ALA A 665 17.71 -37.65 -32.54
C ALA A 665 18.81 -37.26 -31.53
N SER A 666 20.05 -37.75 -31.70
CA SER A 666 21.19 -37.45 -30.80
C SER A 666 21.58 -35.98 -30.76
N SER A 667 21.17 -35.22 -31.78
CA SER A 667 21.49 -33.81 -32.00
C SER A 667 20.27 -32.88 -31.85
N ALA A 668 19.19 -33.37 -31.23
CA ALA A 668 18.11 -32.56 -30.69
C ALA A 668 18.22 -32.48 -29.16
N VAL A 669 18.23 -31.26 -28.63
CA VAL A 669 18.30 -30.95 -27.19
C VAL A 669 17.04 -30.18 -26.83
N PHE A 670 16.32 -30.60 -25.78
CA PHE A 670 14.99 -30.08 -25.48
C PHE A 670 14.99 -29.18 -24.24
N ALA A 671 14.61 -27.92 -24.41
CA ALA A 671 14.41 -26.96 -23.33
C ALA A 671 12.98 -27.05 -22.78
N VAL A 672 12.83 -27.21 -21.46
CA VAL A 672 11.52 -27.49 -20.84
C VAL A 672 11.26 -26.61 -19.62
N ILE A 673 10.02 -26.15 -19.49
CA ILE A 673 9.57 -25.34 -18.35
C ILE A 673 9.42 -26.18 -17.08
N ASN A 674 9.76 -25.62 -15.93
CA ASN A 674 9.47 -26.23 -14.64
C ASN A 674 8.01 -25.97 -14.21
N THR A 675 7.34 -27.01 -13.73
CA THR A 675 5.92 -26.98 -13.32
C THR A 675 5.61 -25.95 -12.22
N GLN A 676 6.53 -25.72 -11.27
CA GLN A 676 6.34 -24.73 -10.20
C GLN A 676 6.52 -23.30 -10.73
N SER A 677 7.59 -23.05 -11.47
CA SER A 677 7.87 -21.73 -12.06
C SER A 677 6.85 -21.33 -13.14
N ARG A 678 6.29 -22.28 -13.91
CA ARG A 678 5.19 -22.03 -14.86
C ARG A 678 4.01 -21.32 -14.20
N ARG A 679 3.67 -21.67 -12.95
CA ARG A 679 2.57 -21.01 -12.21
C ARG A 679 2.87 -19.53 -11.92
N GLN A 680 4.12 -19.19 -11.61
CA GLN A 680 4.53 -17.80 -11.41
C GLN A 680 4.51 -17.02 -12.73
N ALA A 681 5.02 -17.61 -13.82
CA ALA A 681 4.97 -17.03 -15.16
C ALA A 681 3.53 -16.79 -15.66
N ARG A 682 2.59 -17.72 -15.44
CA ARG A 682 1.16 -17.55 -15.77
C ARG A 682 0.50 -16.40 -15.01
N ASN A 683 0.82 -16.24 -13.72
CA ASN A 683 0.29 -15.14 -12.92
C ASN A 683 0.80 -13.78 -13.44
N ALA A 684 2.08 -13.68 -13.80
CA ALA A 684 2.65 -12.48 -14.40
C ALA A 684 2.12 -12.22 -15.82
N ALA A 685 1.89 -13.27 -16.63
CA ALA A 685 1.27 -13.15 -17.95
C ALA A 685 -0.13 -12.51 -17.88
N ALA A 686 -0.94 -12.88 -16.88
CA ALA A 686 -2.25 -12.26 -16.65
C ALA A 686 -2.16 -10.75 -16.35
N GLU A 687 -1.12 -10.33 -15.62
CA GLU A 687 -0.85 -8.94 -15.31
C GLU A 687 -0.37 -8.16 -16.55
N THR A 688 0.57 -8.71 -17.32
CA THR A 688 1.02 -8.18 -18.61
C THR A 688 -0.14 -7.94 -19.58
N ILE A 689 -0.98 -8.95 -19.80
CA ILE A 689 -2.12 -8.86 -20.75
C ILE A 689 -3.13 -7.80 -20.29
N ALA A 690 -3.37 -7.69 -18.98
CA ALA A 690 -4.24 -6.66 -18.42
C ALA A 690 -3.70 -5.24 -18.65
N TRP A 691 -2.39 -5.04 -18.49
CA TRP A 691 -1.73 -3.77 -18.78
C TRP A 691 -1.78 -3.39 -20.25
N GLU A 692 -1.52 -4.33 -21.17
CA GLU A 692 -1.63 -4.10 -22.61
C GLU A 692 -3.06 -3.72 -23.03
N ARG A 693 -4.06 -4.46 -22.54
CA ARG A 693 -5.49 -4.14 -22.76
C ARG A 693 -5.81 -2.75 -22.24
N THR A 694 -5.36 -2.42 -21.03
CA THR A 694 -5.59 -1.11 -20.42
C THR A 694 -4.94 0.03 -21.21
N GLN A 695 -3.70 -0.14 -21.69
CA GLN A 695 -3.05 0.83 -22.58
C GLN A 695 -3.75 0.98 -23.94
N ALA A 696 -4.47 -0.03 -24.41
CA ALA A 696 -5.24 0.02 -25.66
C ALA A 696 -6.57 0.77 -25.53
N LEU A 697 -7.14 0.89 -24.32
CA LEU A 697 -8.43 1.56 -24.07
C LEU A 697 -8.38 3.04 -24.49
N THR A 698 -9.40 3.49 -25.24
CA THR A 698 -9.54 4.89 -25.67
C THR A 698 -9.46 5.87 -24.51
N SER A 699 -10.12 5.58 -23.38
CA SER A 699 -10.11 6.42 -22.17
C SER A 699 -8.73 6.60 -21.53
N VAL A 700 -7.84 5.61 -21.66
CA VAL A 700 -6.44 5.70 -21.17
C VAL A 700 -5.54 6.37 -22.20
N ARG A 701 -5.88 6.26 -23.50
CA ARG A 701 -5.11 6.86 -24.59
C ARG A 701 -5.36 8.36 -24.78
N GLU A 702 -6.55 8.83 -24.42
CA GLU A 702 -6.96 10.24 -24.50
C GLU A 702 -6.58 11.07 -23.27
N ASP A 703 -6.28 10.44 -22.12
CA ASP A 703 -5.72 11.09 -20.93
C ASP A 703 -4.18 10.99 -20.94
N ASP A 704 -3.50 12.11 -21.15
CA ASP A 704 -2.04 12.18 -21.26
C ASP A 704 -1.29 11.65 -20.02
N GLU A 705 -1.84 11.77 -18.81
CA GLU A 705 -1.17 11.32 -17.58
C GLU A 705 -1.41 9.82 -17.33
N MET A 706 -2.63 9.33 -17.53
CA MET A 706 -2.89 7.88 -17.50
C MET A 706 -2.09 7.14 -18.56
N ASN A 707 -1.99 7.70 -19.78
CA ASN A 707 -1.21 7.14 -20.89
C ASN A 707 0.29 7.04 -20.54
N LYS A 708 0.86 8.06 -19.89
CA LYS A 708 2.27 8.05 -19.42
C LYS A 708 2.51 7.00 -18.35
N ARG A 709 1.66 6.95 -17.31
CA ARG A 709 1.75 5.99 -16.20
C ARG A 709 1.59 4.55 -16.70
N ALA A 710 0.51 4.26 -17.43
CA ALA A 710 0.23 2.93 -17.94
C ALA A 710 1.36 2.36 -18.81
N ARG A 711 2.03 3.20 -19.61
CA ARG A 711 3.22 2.82 -20.38
C ARG A 711 4.47 2.62 -19.52
N ALA A 712 4.62 3.33 -18.41
CA ALA A 712 5.75 3.15 -17.49
C ALA A 712 5.61 1.82 -16.74
N ASP A 713 4.50 1.69 -16.02
CA ASP A 713 4.20 0.55 -15.14
C ASP A 713 4.11 -0.75 -15.96
N GLY A 714 3.42 -0.72 -17.11
CA GLY A 714 3.31 -1.85 -18.02
C GLY A 714 4.64 -2.31 -18.65
N ARG A 715 5.64 -1.43 -18.82
CA ARG A 715 6.99 -1.84 -19.24
C ARG A 715 7.74 -2.57 -18.14
N GLU A 716 7.55 -2.15 -16.89
CA GLU A 716 8.19 -2.83 -15.76
C GLU A 716 7.58 -4.22 -15.53
N VAL A 717 6.25 -4.34 -15.60
CA VAL A 717 5.55 -5.64 -15.56
C VAL A 717 5.97 -6.53 -16.71
N GLN A 718 6.05 -6.02 -17.94
CA GLN A 718 6.51 -6.80 -19.10
C GLN A 718 7.94 -7.34 -18.90
N ARG A 719 8.90 -6.50 -18.46
CA ARG A 719 10.27 -6.96 -18.14
C ARG A 719 10.27 -8.02 -17.04
N ARG A 720 9.53 -7.80 -15.95
CA ARG A 720 9.40 -8.76 -14.84
C ARG A 720 8.83 -10.09 -15.31
N PHE A 721 7.87 -10.07 -16.23
CA PHE A 721 7.29 -11.25 -16.86
C PHE A 721 8.30 -12.00 -17.75
N GLU A 722 9.03 -11.30 -18.63
CA GLU A 722 10.12 -11.89 -19.45
C GLU A 722 11.20 -12.55 -18.57
N ASP A 723 11.64 -11.86 -17.52
CA ASP A 723 12.62 -12.36 -16.55
C ASP A 723 12.11 -13.61 -15.80
N LEU A 724 10.79 -13.75 -15.60
CA LEU A 724 10.17 -14.95 -14.99
C LEU A 724 10.01 -16.10 -15.99
N VAL A 725 9.70 -15.83 -17.27
CA VAL A 725 9.62 -16.86 -18.32
C VAL A 725 10.98 -17.51 -18.53
N LYS A 726 12.05 -16.71 -18.65
CA LYS A 726 13.44 -17.22 -18.78
C LYS A 726 13.83 -18.13 -17.61
N ARG A 727 13.58 -17.71 -16.36
CA ARG A 727 13.84 -18.51 -15.15
C ARG A 727 12.92 -19.72 -14.98
N ALA A 728 11.76 -19.74 -15.65
CA ALA A 728 10.89 -20.90 -15.64
C ALA A 728 11.38 -22.03 -16.56
N TYR A 729 11.99 -21.69 -17.70
CA TYR A 729 12.69 -22.64 -18.57
C TYR A 729 14.08 -22.96 -18.01
N ALA A 730 14.11 -23.84 -17.01
CA ALA A 730 15.32 -24.21 -16.27
C ALA A 730 15.83 -25.63 -16.55
N HIS A 731 15.09 -26.46 -17.29
CA HIS A 731 15.44 -27.88 -17.53
C HIS A 731 15.86 -28.12 -18.98
N VAL A 732 16.83 -29.02 -19.16
CA VAL A 732 17.33 -29.48 -20.46
C VAL A 732 17.29 -31.02 -20.51
N LEU A 733 16.67 -31.59 -21.53
CA LEU A 733 16.69 -33.03 -21.83
C LEU A 733 17.58 -33.28 -23.07
N TYR A 734 18.43 -34.32 -23.03
CA TYR A 734 19.27 -34.70 -24.16
C TYR A 734 19.49 -36.22 -24.24
N LEU A 735 19.82 -36.71 -25.44
CA LEU A 735 20.10 -38.14 -25.68
C LEU A 735 21.58 -38.46 -25.45
N ALA A 736 21.83 -39.40 -24.55
CA ALA A 736 23.14 -39.94 -24.18
C ALA A 736 23.20 -41.47 -24.34
N GLU A 737 24.39 -42.04 -24.17
CA GLU A 737 24.60 -43.48 -24.16
C GLU A 737 24.63 -44.01 -22.72
N GLY A 738 23.74 -44.96 -22.42
CA GLY A 738 23.61 -45.65 -21.13
C GLY A 738 23.93 -47.15 -21.22
N SER A 739 23.72 -47.89 -20.14
CA SER A 739 24.02 -49.34 -20.06
C SER A 739 23.38 -50.17 -21.17
N ASP A 740 22.14 -49.83 -21.53
CA ASP A 740 21.29 -50.58 -22.47
C ASP A 740 21.13 -49.86 -23.82
N GLY A 741 22.07 -48.95 -24.15
CA GLY A 741 22.12 -48.23 -25.41
C GLY A 741 21.68 -46.77 -25.29
N ARG A 742 20.46 -46.44 -25.71
CA ARG A 742 19.94 -45.05 -25.70
C ARG A 742 19.36 -44.70 -24.33
N GLU A 743 19.81 -43.60 -23.75
CA GLU A 743 19.35 -43.08 -22.46
C GLU A 743 19.01 -41.58 -22.58
N MET A 744 17.85 -41.16 -22.10
CA MET A 744 17.54 -39.74 -21.91
C MET A 744 18.18 -39.27 -20.61
N ARG A 745 19.02 -38.23 -20.66
CA ARG A 745 19.56 -37.55 -19.49
C ARG A 745 18.96 -36.15 -19.36
N ASP A 746 18.87 -35.68 -18.13
CA ASP A 746 18.41 -34.33 -17.83
C ASP A 746 19.35 -33.59 -16.87
N PHE A 747 19.39 -32.26 -17.00
CA PHE A 747 19.96 -31.36 -16.01
C PHE A 747 19.08 -30.13 -15.84
N ARG A 748 19.26 -29.46 -14.70
CA ARG A 748 18.50 -28.27 -14.31
C ARG A 748 19.45 -27.14 -13.87
N PHE A 749 19.27 -25.96 -14.45
CA PHE A 749 19.90 -24.74 -13.97
C PHE A 749 19.38 -24.36 -12.57
N GLN A 750 20.31 -24.04 -11.67
CA GLN A 750 20.01 -23.57 -10.31
C GLN A 750 20.21 -22.06 -10.12
N SER A 751 20.93 -21.42 -11.04
CA SER A 751 21.27 -20.00 -10.99
C SER A 751 20.20 -19.16 -11.69
N ASP A 752 19.73 -18.08 -11.05
CA ASP A 752 18.69 -17.18 -11.60
C ASP A 752 19.10 -16.47 -12.90
N ASN A 753 20.38 -16.48 -13.26
CA ASN A 753 20.95 -15.90 -14.48
C ASN A 753 21.21 -16.94 -15.60
N GLN A 754 20.68 -18.16 -15.49
CA GLN A 754 20.85 -19.22 -16.50
C GLN A 754 19.48 -19.74 -16.96
N SER A 755 19.29 -19.89 -18.27
CA SER A 755 18.04 -20.35 -18.87
C SER A 755 18.28 -21.39 -19.97
N ALA A 756 17.38 -22.36 -20.07
CA ALA A 756 17.33 -23.33 -21.17
C ALA A 756 16.91 -22.69 -22.51
N LEU A 757 16.48 -21.42 -22.52
CA LEU A 757 16.22 -20.64 -23.74
C LEU A 757 17.50 -20.03 -24.34
N GLU A 758 18.61 -20.04 -23.62
CA GLU A 758 19.87 -19.41 -24.03
C GLU A 758 20.85 -20.45 -24.55
N GLY A 759 20.90 -20.63 -25.88
CA GLY A 759 21.63 -21.73 -26.53
C GLY A 759 23.11 -21.79 -26.17
N SER A 760 23.78 -20.66 -25.92
CA SER A 760 25.17 -20.63 -25.44
C SER A 760 25.33 -21.19 -24.02
N VAL A 761 24.37 -20.94 -23.13
CA VAL A 761 24.38 -21.44 -21.74
C VAL A 761 24.06 -22.94 -21.74
N VAL A 762 23.09 -23.37 -22.55
CA VAL A 762 22.78 -24.79 -22.78
C VAL A 762 23.97 -25.54 -23.38
N TRP A 763 24.65 -24.95 -24.36
CA TRP A 763 25.82 -25.57 -24.99
C TRP A 763 27.00 -25.71 -24.04
N SER A 764 27.24 -24.71 -23.16
CA SER A 764 28.25 -24.79 -22.10
C SER A 764 27.95 -25.93 -21.12
N ALA A 765 26.70 -26.03 -20.64
CA ALA A 765 26.32 -27.11 -19.72
C ALA A 765 26.35 -28.51 -20.37
N LEU A 766 26.23 -28.59 -21.70
CA LEU A 766 26.46 -29.83 -22.45
C LEU A 766 27.95 -30.18 -22.59
N GLN A 767 28.87 -29.21 -22.56
CA GLN A 767 30.32 -29.48 -22.51
C GLN A 767 30.69 -30.08 -21.14
N ASP A 768 30.20 -29.49 -20.05
CA ASP A 768 30.36 -30.02 -18.68
C ASP A 768 29.82 -31.46 -18.55
N ALA A 769 28.76 -31.79 -19.30
CA ALA A 769 28.16 -33.13 -19.39
C ALA A 769 28.84 -34.06 -20.41
N GLY A 770 29.90 -33.63 -21.11
CA GLY A 770 30.61 -34.40 -22.13
C GLY A 770 29.80 -34.65 -23.42
N LYS A 771 28.72 -33.90 -23.66
CA LYS A 771 27.80 -34.06 -24.80
C LYS A 771 28.01 -33.04 -25.93
N SER A 772 28.83 -32.01 -25.76
CA SER A 772 29.26 -31.12 -26.85
C SER A 772 30.74 -30.74 -26.71
N PHE A 773 31.34 -30.33 -27.82
CA PHE A 773 32.68 -29.72 -27.87
C PHE A 773 32.58 -28.19 -27.75
N ALA A 774 33.61 -27.50 -27.26
CA ALA A 774 33.78 -26.06 -27.53
C ALA A 774 34.35 -25.83 -28.94
N PRO A 775 34.27 -24.59 -29.47
CA PRO A 775 34.85 -24.27 -30.77
C PRO A 775 36.33 -24.63 -30.81
N HIS A 776 36.69 -25.49 -31.78
CA HIS A 776 38.03 -26.06 -31.98
C HIS A 776 38.47 -27.22 -31.05
N ASP A 777 37.70 -27.62 -30.04
CA ASP A 777 38.08 -28.73 -29.12
C ASP A 777 38.15 -30.10 -29.79
N LEU A 778 37.42 -30.32 -30.90
CA LEU A 778 37.64 -31.51 -31.71
C LEU A 778 38.95 -31.33 -32.48
N ASP A 779 40.01 -31.82 -31.86
CA ASP A 779 41.33 -32.04 -32.45
C ASP A 779 41.56 -33.53 -32.79
N ARG A 780 42.78 -33.84 -33.20
CA ARG A 780 43.25 -35.21 -33.48
C ARG A 780 43.07 -36.17 -32.28
N GLN A 781 43.45 -35.75 -31.07
CA GLN A 781 43.42 -36.61 -29.88
C GLN A 781 41.99 -36.89 -29.43
N ALA A 782 41.14 -35.84 -29.44
CA ALA A 782 39.71 -35.95 -29.17
C ALA A 782 39.00 -36.85 -30.18
N LEU A 783 39.32 -36.73 -31.48
CA LEU A 783 38.81 -37.64 -32.52
C LEU A 783 39.26 -39.08 -32.26
N MET A 784 40.54 -39.30 -31.97
CA MET A 784 41.10 -40.63 -31.73
C MET A 784 40.52 -41.30 -30.47
N HIS A 785 40.22 -40.53 -29.42
CA HIS A 785 39.53 -41.01 -28.21
C HIS A 785 38.08 -41.45 -28.49
N ASN A 786 37.39 -40.79 -29.43
CA ASN A 786 35.98 -41.05 -29.75
C ASN A 786 35.77 -42.22 -30.75
N LEU A 787 36.82 -42.69 -31.44
CA LEU A 787 36.75 -43.75 -32.44
C LEU A 787 36.84 -45.16 -31.81
N ARG A 788 35.78 -45.96 -31.98
CA ARG A 788 35.67 -47.32 -31.44
C ARG A 788 36.27 -48.36 -32.40
N PRO A 789 36.57 -49.59 -31.93
CA PRO A 789 37.04 -50.69 -32.80
C PRO A 789 36.12 -50.96 -34.02
N ASN A 790 34.83 -50.68 -33.91
CA ASN A 790 33.85 -50.88 -34.98
C ASN A 790 33.73 -49.70 -35.96
N ASP A 791 34.42 -48.58 -35.73
CA ASP A 791 34.39 -47.42 -36.63
C ASP A 791 35.41 -47.53 -37.79
N TRP A 792 36.42 -48.39 -37.62
CA TRP A 792 37.44 -48.62 -38.64
C TRP A 792 36.85 -49.35 -39.86
N ASN A 793 37.29 -48.91 -41.04
CA ASN A 793 36.82 -49.36 -42.36
C ASN A 793 35.34 -49.05 -42.68
N ARG A 794 34.64 -48.26 -41.85
CA ARG A 794 33.33 -47.70 -42.21
C ARG A 794 33.48 -46.49 -43.16
N PRO A 795 32.47 -46.21 -44.00
CA PRO A 795 32.47 -45.02 -44.86
C PRO A 795 32.54 -43.71 -44.06
N LEU A 796 33.29 -42.72 -44.57
CA LEU A 796 33.38 -41.38 -43.97
C LEU A 796 32.00 -40.73 -43.82
N CYS A 797 31.08 -40.96 -44.76
CA CYS A 797 29.72 -40.44 -44.68
C CYS A 797 28.92 -40.99 -43.49
N GLU A 798 29.19 -42.22 -43.04
CA GLU A 798 28.58 -42.78 -41.83
C GLU A 798 29.24 -42.23 -40.57
N ILE A 799 30.57 -42.23 -40.50
CA ILE A 799 31.34 -41.76 -39.33
C ILE A 799 31.03 -40.29 -39.05
N ARG A 800 30.90 -39.47 -40.11
CA ARG A 800 30.37 -38.11 -39.98
C ARG A 800 28.95 -38.11 -39.45
N ASP A 801 28.03 -38.80 -40.12
CA ASP A 801 26.61 -38.75 -39.75
C ASP A 801 26.37 -39.20 -38.29
N ASP A 802 27.19 -40.10 -37.76
CA ASP A 802 27.13 -40.59 -36.38
C ASP A 802 27.28 -39.47 -35.34
N PHE A 803 27.97 -38.35 -35.62
CA PHE A 803 28.01 -37.19 -34.70
C PHE A 803 26.64 -36.56 -34.45
N TRP A 804 25.67 -36.79 -35.35
CA TRP A 804 24.29 -36.33 -35.22
C TRP A 804 23.29 -37.47 -34.96
N LYS A 805 23.64 -38.72 -35.28
CA LYS A 805 22.80 -39.93 -35.11
C LYS A 805 23.07 -40.72 -33.83
N ALA A 806 24.33 -40.90 -33.46
CA ALA A 806 24.74 -41.81 -32.40
C ALA A 806 24.72 -41.12 -31.02
N PRO A 807 24.15 -41.74 -29.97
CA PRO A 807 24.05 -41.13 -28.64
C PRO A 807 25.43 -40.82 -28.02
N ARG A 808 26.41 -41.66 -28.32
CA ARG A 808 27.78 -41.69 -27.76
C ARG A 808 28.70 -40.54 -28.14
N LEU A 809 28.42 -39.84 -29.24
CA LEU A 809 29.32 -38.80 -29.76
C LEU A 809 28.89 -37.41 -29.26
N PRO A 810 29.83 -36.52 -28.91
CA PRO A 810 29.52 -35.13 -28.58
C PRO A 810 29.17 -34.32 -29.84
N LEU A 811 28.35 -33.29 -29.66
CA LEU A 811 27.90 -32.38 -30.72
C LEU A 811 29.00 -31.41 -31.17
N LEU A 812 29.01 -31.11 -32.48
CA LEU A 812 30.02 -30.27 -33.14
C LEU A 812 29.50 -28.84 -33.34
N PRO A 813 30.18 -27.80 -32.83
CA PRO A 813 29.75 -26.41 -33.00
C PRO A 813 30.06 -25.85 -34.40
N GLY A 814 31.15 -26.28 -35.04
CA GLY A 814 31.48 -25.99 -36.44
C GLY A 814 31.00 -27.04 -37.44
N GLY A 815 30.12 -27.96 -37.01
CA GLY A 815 29.52 -29.01 -37.83
C GLY A 815 30.53 -29.86 -38.62
N GLU A 816 30.28 -30.06 -39.93
CA GLU A 816 31.21 -30.83 -40.80
C GLU A 816 32.63 -30.21 -40.89
N GLY A 817 32.83 -28.95 -40.49
CA GLY A 817 34.13 -28.28 -40.51
C GLY A 817 35.11 -28.82 -39.47
N ASP A 818 34.66 -28.99 -38.22
CA ASP A 818 35.53 -29.47 -37.13
C ASP A 818 36.02 -30.89 -37.38
N LEU A 819 35.14 -31.78 -37.85
CA LEU A 819 35.50 -33.16 -38.17
C LEU A 819 36.47 -33.23 -39.37
N ARG A 820 36.35 -32.34 -40.35
CA ARG A 820 37.26 -32.29 -41.50
C ARG A 820 38.68 -31.92 -41.09
N ARG A 821 38.83 -30.92 -40.22
CA ARG A 821 40.11 -30.49 -39.64
C ARG A 821 40.74 -31.62 -38.81
N ALA A 822 40.00 -32.18 -37.84
CA ALA A 822 40.52 -33.26 -37.00
C ALA A 822 40.94 -34.52 -37.78
N LEU A 823 40.22 -34.88 -38.85
CA LEU A 823 40.63 -35.95 -39.76
C LEU A 823 41.87 -35.59 -40.60
N PHE A 824 42.01 -34.33 -41.03
CA PHE A 824 43.22 -33.86 -41.71
C PHE A 824 44.44 -33.97 -40.80
N ASP A 825 44.33 -33.50 -39.55
CA ASP A 825 45.41 -33.56 -38.56
C ASP A 825 45.78 -35.02 -38.20
N ALA A 826 44.80 -35.92 -38.11
CA ALA A 826 45.01 -37.36 -37.87
C ALA A 826 45.68 -38.09 -39.05
N VAL A 827 45.44 -37.63 -40.28
CA VAL A 827 46.13 -38.16 -41.49
C VAL A 827 47.54 -37.57 -41.63
N ALA A 828 47.70 -36.26 -41.40
CA ALA A 828 48.99 -35.58 -41.50
C ALA A 828 50.02 -36.05 -40.45
N SER A 829 49.55 -36.55 -39.31
CA SER A 829 50.36 -37.18 -38.26
C SER A 829 50.57 -38.68 -38.43
N GLY A 830 49.94 -39.31 -39.42
CA GLY A 830 50.07 -40.75 -39.69
C GLY A 830 49.36 -41.67 -38.69
N GLU A 831 48.36 -41.18 -37.94
CA GLU A 831 47.56 -42.01 -37.02
C GLU A 831 46.35 -42.65 -37.71
N ILE A 832 45.87 -42.05 -38.80
CA ILE A 832 44.77 -42.54 -39.62
C ILE A 832 45.19 -42.52 -41.10
N GLU A 833 44.84 -43.57 -41.83
CA GLU A 833 44.94 -43.63 -43.28
C GLU A 833 43.54 -43.51 -43.90
N ILE A 834 43.37 -42.68 -44.95
CA ILE A 834 42.14 -42.65 -45.73
C ILE A 834 42.31 -43.51 -46.99
N VAL A 835 41.47 -44.53 -47.14
CA VAL A 835 41.48 -45.45 -48.29
C VAL A 835 40.21 -45.31 -49.13
N GLY A 836 40.30 -45.67 -50.42
CA GLY A 836 39.15 -45.77 -51.31
C GLY A 836 38.45 -47.14 -51.28
N ALA A 837 37.42 -47.30 -52.11
CA ALA A 837 36.70 -48.59 -52.26
C ALA A 837 37.56 -49.70 -52.91
N ASP A 838 38.71 -49.34 -53.48
CA ASP A 838 39.78 -50.20 -53.99
C ASP A 838 40.83 -50.58 -52.93
N ASP A 839 40.60 -50.21 -51.66
CA ASP A 839 41.50 -50.39 -50.51
C ASP A 839 42.90 -49.74 -50.69
N GLN A 840 43.01 -48.84 -51.68
CA GLN A 840 44.21 -48.06 -51.96
C GLN A 840 44.23 -46.75 -51.15
N PRO A 841 45.41 -46.32 -50.67
CA PRO A 841 45.56 -45.05 -49.94
C PRO A 841 45.22 -43.84 -50.81
N ARG A 842 44.64 -42.80 -50.20
CA ARG A 842 44.26 -41.55 -50.87
C ARG A 842 45.08 -40.39 -50.30
N GLN A 843 45.88 -39.75 -51.16
CA GLN A 843 46.77 -38.67 -50.75
C GLN A 843 45.97 -37.40 -50.39
N VAL A 844 45.92 -37.09 -49.09
CA VAL A 844 45.33 -35.86 -48.56
C VAL A 844 46.42 -34.78 -48.49
N VAL A 845 46.20 -33.65 -49.15
CA VAL A 845 47.18 -32.54 -49.24
C VAL A 845 46.66 -31.26 -48.56
N ASN A 846 45.36 -31.18 -48.32
CA ASN A 846 44.67 -30.15 -47.55
C ASN A 846 43.32 -30.72 -47.06
N GLU A 847 42.69 -30.08 -46.07
CA GLU A 847 41.36 -30.44 -45.57
C GLU A 847 40.32 -30.69 -46.67
N GLY A 848 40.32 -29.85 -47.71
CA GLY A 848 39.35 -29.89 -48.81
C GLY A 848 39.39 -31.17 -49.65
N HIS A 849 40.46 -31.98 -49.56
CA HIS A 849 40.52 -33.29 -50.19
C HIS A 849 39.70 -34.36 -49.43
N ILE A 850 39.30 -34.10 -48.18
CA ILE A 850 38.50 -35.01 -47.35
C ILE A 850 37.01 -34.80 -47.64
N ASN A 851 36.48 -35.53 -48.63
CA ASN A 851 35.05 -35.56 -48.93
C ASN A 851 34.28 -36.43 -47.90
N LEU A 852 33.86 -35.81 -46.80
CA LEU A 852 33.00 -36.43 -45.77
C LEU A 852 31.64 -36.90 -46.30
N GLY A 853 31.23 -36.50 -47.52
CA GLY A 853 30.04 -37.02 -48.19
C GLY A 853 30.23 -38.38 -48.87
N SER A 854 31.46 -38.89 -48.99
CA SER A 854 31.76 -40.10 -49.75
C SER A 854 31.38 -41.40 -49.02
N THR A 855 30.74 -42.30 -49.77
CA THR A 855 30.49 -43.71 -49.43
C THR A 855 31.69 -44.62 -49.72
N GLU A 856 32.64 -44.15 -50.54
CA GLU A 856 33.80 -44.92 -51.00
C GLU A 856 35.05 -44.70 -50.13
N LEU A 857 35.17 -43.51 -49.51
CA LEU A 857 36.28 -43.17 -48.63
C LEU A 857 36.05 -43.75 -47.22
N ARG A 858 37.10 -44.31 -46.61
CA ARG A 858 37.05 -44.98 -45.30
C ARG A 858 38.29 -44.64 -44.48
N ILE A 859 38.18 -44.63 -43.15
CA ILE A 859 39.35 -44.59 -42.27
C ILE A 859 39.90 -46.00 -42.02
N ARG A 860 41.22 -46.16 -42.07
CA ARG A 860 41.94 -47.39 -41.77
C ARG A 860 43.06 -47.07 -40.77
N ARG A 861 43.46 -48.05 -39.96
CA ARG A 861 44.70 -47.92 -39.17
C ARG A 861 45.88 -48.07 -40.12
N PRO A 862 46.97 -47.28 -39.96
CA PRO A 862 48.19 -47.46 -40.73
C PRO A 862 48.66 -48.91 -40.67
N GLN A 863 49.01 -49.48 -41.82
CA GLN A 863 49.77 -50.72 -41.86
C GLN A 863 51.26 -50.39 -41.70
N PRO A 864 52.05 -51.16 -40.92
CA PRO A 864 53.49 -50.98 -40.90
C PRO A 864 54.06 -51.34 -42.27
N ASP A 865 54.98 -50.51 -42.79
CA ASP A 865 55.63 -50.77 -44.07
C ASP A 865 56.32 -52.14 -44.09
N PRO A 866 56.27 -52.88 -45.22
CA PRO A 866 57.03 -54.11 -45.37
C PRO A 866 58.53 -53.81 -45.33
N PRO A 867 59.36 -54.63 -44.64
CA PRO A 867 60.77 -54.34 -44.44
C PRO A 867 61.54 -54.27 -45.76
N ILE A 868 62.11 -53.10 -46.05
CA ILE A 868 62.87 -52.82 -47.28
C ILE A 868 64.22 -53.55 -47.23
N GLY A 869 64.52 -54.33 -48.27
CA GLY A 869 65.80 -55.01 -48.44
C GLY A 869 66.90 -54.09 -49.02
N PRO A 870 68.20 -54.45 -48.85
CA PRO A 870 69.30 -53.56 -49.21
C PRO A 870 69.77 -53.70 -50.67
N GLU A 871 69.74 -52.60 -51.41
CA GLU A 871 70.43 -52.28 -52.69
C GLU A 871 70.05 -50.81 -53.00
N ASP A 872 70.88 -49.91 -53.55
CA ASP A 872 72.34 -49.91 -53.78
C ASP A 872 72.78 -48.43 -53.85
N VAL A 873 74.00 -48.05 -53.41
CA VAL A 873 74.43 -46.63 -53.34
C VAL A 873 75.87 -46.42 -53.82
N ASP A 874 76.03 -45.54 -54.81
CA ASP A 874 77.33 -45.09 -55.38
C ASP A 874 77.20 -43.57 -55.74
N PRO A 875 78.30 -42.78 -55.92
CA PRO A 875 78.45 -41.59 -55.08
C PRO A 875 78.89 -40.29 -55.80
N PRO A 876 78.92 -39.13 -55.09
CA PRO A 876 79.68 -37.94 -55.48
C PRO A 876 81.08 -37.88 -54.80
N PRO A 877 82.09 -37.18 -55.40
CA PRO A 877 83.50 -37.28 -54.98
C PRO A 877 84.05 -36.21 -54.01
N VAL A 878 84.94 -36.67 -53.10
CA VAL A 878 86.21 -36.11 -52.55
C VAL A 878 86.49 -34.58 -52.68
N VAL A 879 86.83 -33.80 -51.63
CA VAL A 879 88.19 -33.50 -51.02
C VAL A 879 87.98 -32.37 -49.95
N ASP A 880 88.67 -32.17 -48.80
CA ASP A 880 89.53 -32.97 -47.87
C ASP A 880 89.70 -32.17 -46.51
N PRO A 881 90.27 -32.74 -45.42
CA PRO A 881 90.30 -32.17 -44.04
C PRO A 881 91.72 -31.65 -43.60
N PRO A 882 92.22 -31.63 -42.33
CA PRO A 882 91.68 -31.94 -40.98
C PRO A 882 92.15 -31.02 -39.79
N ILE A 883 92.01 -31.54 -38.54
CA ILE A 883 92.68 -31.27 -37.23
C ILE A 883 91.65 -30.87 -36.15
N GLY A 884 91.54 -31.54 -34.97
CA GLY A 884 92.30 -32.67 -34.42
C GLY A 884 91.56 -33.41 -33.28
N PRO A 885 92.15 -34.48 -32.68
CA PRO A 885 91.43 -35.50 -31.87
C PRO A 885 91.52 -35.31 -30.34
N GLY A 886 90.73 -36.09 -29.58
CA GLY A 886 90.73 -36.02 -28.10
C GLY A 886 89.90 -37.02 -27.28
N ASP A 887 89.81 -38.31 -27.68
CA ASP A 887 89.58 -39.53 -26.85
C ASP A 887 88.37 -39.65 -25.85
N PRO A 888 87.98 -40.89 -25.42
CA PRO A 888 86.58 -41.19 -25.07
C PRO A 888 86.28 -41.38 -23.57
N VAL A 889 84.97 -41.43 -23.25
CA VAL A 889 84.40 -41.94 -21.99
C VAL A 889 83.21 -42.85 -22.28
N GLU A 890 83.06 -43.93 -21.51
CA GLU A 890 81.95 -44.91 -21.62
C GLU A 890 80.62 -44.41 -21.03
N PRO A 891 79.47 -45.03 -21.39
CA PRO A 891 78.14 -44.45 -21.14
C PRO A 891 77.61 -44.62 -19.71
N GLN A 892 76.69 -43.74 -19.34
CA GLN A 892 75.69 -43.96 -18.29
C GLN A 892 74.27 -43.78 -18.87
N PRO A 893 73.24 -44.45 -18.30
CA PRO A 893 71.91 -44.45 -18.90
C PRO A 893 71.19 -43.11 -18.70
N SER A 894 70.55 -42.62 -19.76
CA SER A 894 69.53 -41.57 -19.66
C SER A 894 68.20 -42.21 -19.25
N GLU A 895 67.68 -41.85 -18.07
CA GLU A 895 66.29 -42.13 -17.71
C GLU A 895 65.35 -41.25 -18.56
N GLU A 896 64.31 -41.83 -19.15
CA GLU A 896 63.27 -41.05 -19.84
C GLU A 896 62.36 -40.39 -18.79
N VAL A 897 62.54 -39.08 -18.60
CA VAL A 897 61.63 -38.27 -17.78
C VAL A 897 60.38 -37.96 -18.61
N ALA A 898 59.24 -38.49 -18.20
CA ALA A 898 57.96 -38.18 -18.83
C ALA A 898 57.40 -36.85 -18.31
N GLU A 899 57.16 -35.89 -19.21
CA GLU A 899 56.45 -34.66 -18.88
C GLU A 899 54.95 -34.92 -18.68
N PHE A 900 54.35 -34.33 -17.64
CA PHE A 900 52.91 -34.44 -17.36
C PHE A 900 52.27 -33.06 -17.27
N ARG A 901 51.17 -32.85 -18.01
CA ARG A 901 50.37 -31.62 -17.93
C ARG A 901 49.29 -31.76 -16.86
N VAL A 902 49.35 -30.93 -15.82
CA VAL A 902 48.35 -30.90 -14.74
C VAL A 902 47.47 -29.65 -14.88
N SER A 903 46.16 -29.85 -14.92
CA SER A 903 45.16 -28.77 -14.94
C SER A 903 44.24 -28.89 -13.72
N ALA A 904 44.02 -27.79 -13.01
CA ALA A 904 43.17 -27.76 -11.81
C ALA A 904 42.38 -26.44 -11.74
N SER A 905 41.14 -26.52 -11.24
CA SER A 905 40.27 -25.37 -10.98
C SER A 905 39.55 -25.56 -9.63
N ALA A 906 39.24 -24.45 -8.95
CA ALA A 906 38.57 -24.48 -7.65
C ALA A 906 37.74 -23.21 -7.44
N THR A 907 36.46 -23.39 -7.10
CA THR A 907 35.52 -22.30 -6.81
C THR A 907 34.96 -22.51 -5.40
N GLN A 908 35.49 -21.79 -4.41
CA GLN A 908 35.10 -21.96 -3.00
C GLN A 908 34.89 -20.61 -2.28
N SER A 909 33.89 -20.55 -1.41
CA SER A 909 33.56 -19.33 -0.66
C SER A 909 34.46 -19.16 0.57
N LEU A 910 35.52 -18.34 0.43
CA LEU A 910 36.52 -18.10 1.47
C LEU A 910 36.03 -17.21 2.65
N ARG A 911 34.71 -17.09 2.88
CA ARG A 911 34.15 -16.16 3.88
C ARG A 911 34.03 -16.71 5.31
N ALA A 912 33.89 -18.02 5.50
CA ALA A 912 33.46 -18.59 6.80
C ALA A 912 34.41 -19.64 7.43
N ASP A 913 35.37 -20.16 6.67
CA ASP A 913 36.32 -21.20 7.13
C ASP A 913 37.74 -20.85 6.65
N ASP A 914 38.75 -21.20 7.45
CA ASP A 914 40.17 -21.01 7.17
C ASP A 914 40.79 -22.22 6.45
N SER A 915 40.24 -23.43 6.59
CA SER A 915 40.77 -24.63 5.93
C SER A 915 40.84 -24.49 4.39
N PRO A 916 39.83 -23.92 3.70
CA PRO A 916 39.94 -23.57 2.28
C PRO A 916 41.07 -22.59 1.95
N ARG A 917 41.33 -21.61 2.83
CA ARG A 917 42.31 -20.54 2.60
C ARG A 917 43.74 -21.06 2.68
N ASP A 918 44.02 -21.90 3.67
CA ASP A 918 45.35 -22.49 3.86
C ASP A 918 45.65 -23.58 2.81
N ALA A 919 44.65 -24.36 2.39
CA ALA A 919 44.78 -25.28 1.25
C ALA A 919 45.12 -24.53 -0.05
N LEU A 920 44.44 -23.41 -0.34
CA LEU A 920 44.74 -22.57 -1.50
C LEU A 920 46.16 -21.98 -1.42
N ARG A 921 46.62 -21.56 -0.24
CA ARG A 921 47.98 -21.04 -0.03
C ARG A 921 49.04 -22.13 -0.25
N GLN A 922 48.81 -23.35 0.24
CA GLN A 922 49.71 -24.49 0.01
C GLN A 922 49.79 -24.85 -1.47
N PHE A 923 48.66 -24.83 -2.20
CA PHE A 923 48.64 -25.05 -3.65
C PHE A 923 49.48 -24.01 -4.40
N PHE A 924 49.27 -22.70 -4.16
CA PHE A 924 50.07 -21.67 -4.81
C PHE A 924 51.56 -21.72 -4.43
N GLN A 925 51.91 -22.13 -3.22
CA GLN A 925 53.31 -22.35 -2.83
C GLN A 925 53.92 -23.56 -3.56
N ALA A 926 53.17 -24.66 -3.75
CA ALA A 926 53.64 -25.81 -4.51
C ALA A 926 53.85 -25.48 -6.00
N VAL A 927 52.95 -24.67 -6.59
CA VAL A 927 53.12 -24.16 -7.96
C VAL A 927 54.34 -23.23 -8.06
N ALA A 928 54.57 -22.34 -7.08
CA ALA A 928 55.75 -21.47 -7.06
C ALA A 928 57.06 -22.27 -6.98
N ASN A 929 57.13 -23.27 -6.08
CA ASN A 929 58.31 -24.13 -5.98
C ASN A 929 58.59 -24.88 -7.30
N ALA A 930 57.54 -25.39 -7.97
CA ALA A 930 57.69 -26.07 -9.26
C ALA A 930 58.20 -25.13 -10.38
N VAL A 931 57.89 -23.82 -10.31
CA VAL A 931 58.43 -22.79 -11.21
C VAL A 931 59.92 -22.54 -10.98
N ASP A 932 60.37 -22.56 -9.73
CA ASP A 932 61.78 -22.38 -9.38
C ASP A 932 62.64 -23.63 -9.70
N ASP A 933 62.05 -24.83 -9.75
CA ASP A 933 62.76 -26.10 -9.99
C ASP A 933 62.91 -26.46 -11.50
N ASP A 934 61.83 -26.70 -12.26
CA ASP A 934 61.92 -27.23 -13.65
C ASP A 934 60.68 -26.96 -14.57
N ALA A 935 59.85 -25.95 -14.29
CA ALA A 935 58.64 -25.70 -15.11
C ALA A 935 58.92 -24.91 -16.40
N ALA A 936 58.88 -25.59 -17.56
CA ALA A 936 59.08 -24.98 -18.88
C ALA A 936 58.07 -23.86 -19.24
N HIS A 937 56.83 -23.93 -18.75
CA HIS A 937 55.82 -22.88 -18.93
C HIS A 937 54.70 -22.97 -17.88
N VAL A 938 54.28 -21.83 -17.32
CA VAL A 938 53.15 -21.74 -16.38
C VAL A 938 52.21 -20.60 -16.76
N GLN A 939 50.92 -20.90 -16.82
CA GLN A 939 49.83 -19.95 -17.07
C GLN A 939 48.77 -20.11 -15.96
N VAL A 940 48.44 -19.02 -15.27
CA VAL A 940 47.43 -18.99 -14.20
C VAL A 940 46.40 -17.92 -14.51
N SER A 941 45.12 -18.28 -14.40
CA SER A 941 44.00 -17.33 -14.44
C SER A 941 43.32 -17.32 -13.07
N LEU A 942 43.09 -16.13 -12.51
CA LEU A 942 42.60 -15.96 -11.14
C LEU A 942 41.63 -14.77 -11.06
N THR A 943 40.39 -15.03 -10.64
CA THR A 943 39.35 -14.01 -10.44
C THR A 943 39.03 -13.90 -8.95
N VAL A 944 39.10 -12.68 -8.39
CA VAL A 944 38.93 -12.45 -6.93
C VAL A 944 37.89 -11.37 -6.64
N THR A 945 36.66 -11.78 -6.33
CA THR A 945 35.62 -10.87 -5.85
C THR A 945 35.92 -10.45 -4.40
N SER A 946 36.26 -9.18 -4.19
CA SER A 946 36.57 -8.62 -2.86
C SER A 946 36.06 -7.19 -2.70
N GLY A 947 35.91 -6.71 -1.46
CA GLY A 947 35.52 -5.32 -1.20
C GLY A 947 36.64 -4.32 -1.55
N ALA A 948 36.27 -3.07 -1.82
CA ALA A 948 37.17 -2.02 -2.35
C ALA A 948 38.55 -1.94 -1.66
N ALA A 949 38.59 -1.88 -0.33
CA ALA A 949 39.85 -1.81 0.45
C ALA A 949 40.75 -3.06 0.36
N THR A 950 40.31 -4.12 -0.33
CA THR A 950 41.09 -5.31 -0.70
C THR A 950 41.42 -5.32 -2.21
N LYS A 951 40.48 -4.92 -3.08
CA LYS A 951 40.70 -4.65 -4.52
C LYS A 951 41.95 -3.79 -4.73
N ASP A 952 42.05 -2.66 -4.02
CA ASP A 952 43.18 -1.72 -4.18
C ASP A 952 44.54 -2.33 -3.82
N LYS A 953 44.56 -3.22 -2.81
CA LYS A 953 45.80 -3.92 -2.38
C LYS A 953 46.23 -4.99 -3.38
N LEU A 954 45.28 -5.70 -3.98
CA LEU A 954 45.55 -6.69 -5.03
C LEU A 954 46.06 -6.01 -6.30
N ILE A 955 45.48 -4.88 -6.70
CA ILE A 955 45.95 -4.07 -7.83
C ILE A 955 47.38 -3.57 -7.60
N ALA A 956 47.68 -3.01 -6.41
CA ALA A 956 49.05 -2.56 -6.09
C ALA A 956 50.07 -3.71 -6.10
N ALA A 957 49.70 -4.90 -5.62
CA ALA A 957 50.56 -6.09 -5.67
C ALA A 957 50.80 -6.59 -7.11
N ALA A 958 49.75 -6.65 -7.94
CA ALA A 958 49.85 -7.05 -9.33
C ALA A 958 50.74 -6.09 -10.14
N GLN A 959 50.57 -4.77 -9.94
CA GLN A 959 51.41 -3.74 -10.57
C GLN A 959 52.88 -3.87 -10.16
N ALA A 960 53.17 -4.13 -8.88
CA ALA A 960 54.54 -4.35 -8.40
C ALA A 960 55.20 -5.60 -8.99
N ALA A 961 54.40 -6.62 -9.36
CA ALA A 961 54.86 -7.83 -10.02
C ALA A 961 54.86 -7.74 -11.57
N GLY A 962 54.45 -6.61 -12.16
CA GLY A 962 54.33 -6.46 -13.62
C GLY A 962 53.16 -7.23 -14.25
N ILE A 963 52.21 -7.73 -13.45
CA ILE A 963 51.08 -8.53 -13.89
C ILE A 963 49.95 -7.61 -14.38
N HIS A 964 49.42 -7.87 -15.58
CA HIS A 964 48.24 -7.17 -16.09
C HIS A 964 46.99 -7.63 -15.34
N PHE A 965 46.26 -6.69 -14.75
CA PHE A 965 45.11 -6.96 -13.89
C PHE A 965 43.95 -6.02 -14.24
N ASP A 966 42.82 -6.58 -14.67
CA ASP A 966 41.57 -5.85 -14.91
C ASP A 966 40.64 -5.92 -13.70
N ALA A 967 39.95 -4.82 -13.40
CA ALA A 967 39.17 -4.68 -12.17
C ALA A 967 37.83 -3.94 -12.40
N ALA A 968 36.87 -4.65 -12.98
CA ALA A 968 35.48 -4.21 -13.06
C ALA A 968 34.85 -4.00 -11.66
N GLU A 969 33.73 -3.30 -11.62
CA GLU A 969 32.80 -3.32 -10.48
C GLU A 969 31.63 -4.25 -10.84
N LEU A 970 31.13 -4.97 -9.82
CA LEU A 970 30.11 -6.02 -9.92
C LEU A 970 28.80 -5.54 -9.28
#